data_AF-A0A9E1ZZA9-F1
#
_entry.id   AF-A0A9E1ZZA9-F1
#
_cell.length_a   1.000
_cell.length_b   1.000
_cell.length_c   1.000
_cell.angle_alpha   90.00
_cell.angle_beta   90.00
_cell.angle_gamma   90.00
#
_symmetry.space_group_name_H-M   'P 1'
#
loop_
_entity.id
_entity.type
_entity.pdbx_description
1 polymer ?
#
loop_
_entity_poly.entity_id
_entity_poly.type
_entity_poly.pdbx_seq_one_letter_code
_entity_poly.pdbx_strand_id
1 'polypeptide(L)'
;MRLYSRLQIAIALTFAVTFAGVPSHVRSETRPLQISQAITQADLLFWQSIKDSKDPAMYRAYLKKFPKGVFAELAKLKVQKLSPGLPAPQKQVAQPSSKTNSEPKTAKDEKSGKMILVLDASGSMRAHLKGRSKMAVARDVFKDVVKDLDPSLYIGLTAYGHRRKDDCSDIEHLLPAQKLNPKSMISTVNRLKPIGKTPLTESVRQAAKNLKYTKQPATIILISDGRENCGADPCAVAKELKKAGAKFTVHVIGFDIKKEERRKLQCIADNTGGKYFAATDAGALKAALRASVAETKTAFEQGTAIFPTLGETDEYPRLAFQWKISKAVEGSDKAGNVVYTTKGSDRLINPKLPSGRYVVEISYANAKGRKVINYEAKSGKQYHIPLIAGRLTAWVIKKAGGDAYKGPPYPNWNISRAGSKKVAFSDINDRTTMILAPGTYGLGVEVSGLKVTVPVPIKTGQSDSMAVLLATGRVVITAISTKDGSRYKGPPYPIWQVHAIGTDGKVSGKSVKTEISNQGNFVLAPGKYRISTKARVLRAKTEVNVVANKKVNTTLLLASGQVLLRSYFTKGGVQHTSSPYNNWTIHPIGKDGKPSQKALSTDISVVGDFRVSPGRYLVRVKAGAMRGATEVNVAAGKIVKTNVDLKAAKIRISWDNKAITQWRVYPLDANKKPAARYVTYAYENSATVNLPAGQYLVRGSGRGIKSEGSLTVTAGQHESVNFGNAK
;
A
#
# COMPACT_ATOMS: atom_id res chain seq x y z
N MET A 1 55.51 22.02 36.47
CA MET A 1 55.13 23.46 36.45
C MET A 1 53.61 23.51 36.55
N ARG A 2 52.98 24.27 37.46
CA ARG A 2 52.78 25.75 37.46
C ARG A 2 52.09 26.23 36.16
N LEU A 3 50.97 26.98 36.17
CA LEU A 3 50.06 27.40 37.26
C LEU A 3 48.65 27.78 36.69
N TYR A 4 47.85 28.54 37.46
CA TYR A 4 46.48 29.04 37.23
C TYR A 4 46.39 30.06 36.03
N SER A 5 45.26 30.66 35.58
CA SER A 5 43.96 30.95 36.24
C SER A 5 42.78 31.21 35.27
N ARG A 6 41.60 31.56 35.83
CA ARG A 6 40.38 32.06 35.16
C ARG A 6 40.33 33.60 35.11
N LEU A 7 39.45 34.17 34.27
CA LEU A 7 38.56 35.27 34.69
C LEU A 7 37.27 35.37 33.83
N GLN A 8 36.24 36.05 34.35
CA GLN A 8 35.00 36.45 33.66
C GLN A 8 34.85 37.98 33.74
N ILE A 9 34.18 38.60 32.75
CA ILE A 9 33.38 39.83 32.94
C ILE A 9 32.11 39.69 32.08
N ALA A 10 30.99 40.27 32.53
CA ALA A 10 29.75 40.40 31.77
C ALA A 10 29.08 41.76 32.08
N ILE A 11 28.44 42.38 31.07
CA ILE A 11 27.59 43.58 31.21
C ILE A 11 26.36 43.42 30.30
N ALA A 12 25.22 43.99 30.68
CA ALA A 12 23.96 43.95 29.93
C ALA A 12 23.21 45.30 30.00
N LEU A 13 22.42 45.59 28.95
CA LEU A 13 21.38 46.64 28.84
C LEU A 13 20.51 46.22 27.63
N THR A 14 19.25 45.79 27.73
CA THR A 14 18.04 46.36 28.37
C THR A 14 17.47 47.56 27.61
N PHE A 15 16.34 47.33 26.93
CA PHE A 15 15.31 48.34 26.71
C PHE A 15 13.94 47.65 26.74
N ALA A 16 12.92 48.31 27.29
CA ALA A 16 11.58 47.76 27.47
C ALA A 16 10.51 48.84 27.32
N VAL A 17 9.31 48.46 26.88
CA VAL A 17 8.08 49.27 26.91
C VAL A 17 6.93 48.37 27.38
N THR A 18 6.04 48.90 28.21
CA THR A 18 5.04 48.14 28.99
C THR A 18 3.63 48.76 28.92
N PHE A 19 2.70 48.22 29.74
CA PHE A 19 1.25 48.48 29.89
C PHE A 19 0.38 47.61 28.96
N ALA A 20 -0.41 46.63 29.42
CA ALA A 20 -1.42 46.49 30.51
C ALA A 20 -2.86 46.74 30.02
N GLY A 21 -3.88 45.95 30.39
CA GLY A 21 -3.88 44.68 31.13
C GLY A 21 -5.30 44.23 31.54
N VAL A 22 -5.43 42.98 32.07
CA VAL A 22 -6.63 42.45 32.81
C VAL A 22 -7.89 42.20 31.91
N PRO A 23 -8.78 41.21 32.17
CA PRO A 23 -8.88 40.29 33.30
C PRO A 23 -8.68 38.79 33.01
N SER A 24 -8.40 38.06 34.09
CA SER A 24 -8.44 36.60 34.19
C SER A 24 -9.88 36.06 34.34
N HIS A 25 -10.26 34.99 33.63
CA HIS A 25 -10.95 33.78 34.13
C HIS A 25 -11.40 32.83 33.00
N VAL A 26 -10.59 31.81 32.66
CA VAL A 26 -11.03 30.41 32.45
C VAL A 26 -9.83 29.51 32.74
N ARG A 27 -9.86 28.77 33.86
CA ARG A 27 -8.87 27.71 34.12
C ARG A 27 -9.29 26.47 33.34
N SER A 28 -8.77 26.31 32.13
CA SER A 28 -8.99 25.08 31.35
C SER A 28 -8.33 23.90 32.07
N GLU A 29 -9.13 23.12 32.78
CA GLU A 29 -8.68 21.84 33.33
C GLU A 29 -8.45 20.85 32.20
N THR A 30 -7.21 20.81 31.71
CA THR A 30 -6.70 19.70 30.91
C THR A 30 -6.65 18.44 31.77
N ARG A 31 -7.80 17.79 31.97
CA ARG A 31 -7.89 16.42 32.49
C ARG A 31 -6.85 15.58 31.74
N PRO A 32 -5.80 15.08 32.41
CA PRO A 32 -4.83 14.25 31.74
C PRO A 32 -5.56 13.00 31.24
N LEU A 33 -5.35 12.65 29.97
CA LEU A 33 -5.73 11.34 29.45
C LEU A 33 -5.13 10.29 30.38
N GLN A 34 -5.98 9.57 31.12
CA GLN A 34 -5.53 8.47 31.96
C GLN A 34 -5.06 7.34 31.04
N ILE A 35 -3.75 7.36 30.76
CA ILE A 35 -3.04 6.26 30.12
C ILE A 35 -3.22 5.06 31.03
N SER A 36 -4.14 4.15 30.67
CA SER A 36 -4.30 2.88 31.37
C SER A 36 -2.96 2.14 31.34
N GLN A 37 -2.56 1.61 32.50
CA GLN A 37 -1.15 1.49 32.86
C GLN A 37 -0.32 0.77 31.79
N ALA A 38 0.63 1.49 31.20
CA ALA A 38 1.64 0.89 30.34
C ALA A 38 2.39 -0.19 31.14
N ILE A 39 2.43 -1.42 30.63
CA ILE A 39 3.09 -2.54 31.30
C ILE A 39 4.56 -2.17 31.50
N THR A 40 4.96 -1.91 32.75
CA THR A 40 6.36 -1.58 33.03
C THR A 40 7.23 -2.80 32.73
N GLN A 41 8.45 -2.57 32.23
CA GLN A 41 9.35 -3.67 31.88
C GLN A 41 9.68 -4.54 33.10
N ALA A 42 9.64 -3.97 34.31
CA ALA A 42 9.80 -4.70 35.57
C ALA A 42 8.61 -5.62 35.90
N ASP A 43 7.37 -5.14 35.73
CA ASP A 43 6.14 -5.95 35.92
C ASP A 43 6.15 -7.17 34.97
N LEU A 44 6.38 -6.92 33.68
CA LEU A 44 6.44 -7.98 32.66
C LEU A 44 7.55 -9.01 32.91
N LEU A 45 8.76 -8.57 33.26
CA LEU A 45 9.88 -9.49 33.51
C LEU A 45 9.71 -10.31 34.80
N PHE A 46 9.22 -9.68 35.87
CA PHE A 46 8.91 -10.40 37.11
C PHE A 46 7.82 -11.45 36.86
N TRP A 47 6.73 -11.07 36.19
CA TRP A 47 5.67 -12.01 35.85
C TRP A 47 6.16 -13.15 34.96
N GLN A 48 6.97 -12.87 33.93
CA GLN A 48 7.56 -13.91 33.07
C GLN A 48 8.42 -14.91 33.83
N SER A 49 9.09 -14.50 34.91
CA SER A 49 9.90 -15.40 35.75
C SER A 49 9.08 -16.32 36.66
N ILE A 50 7.84 -15.95 37.02
CA ILE A 50 7.01 -16.73 37.97
C ILE A 50 5.77 -17.40 37.39
N LYS A 51 5.32 -17.02 36.19
CA LYS A 51 4.03 -17.41 35.60
C LYS A 51 3.76 -18.93 35.51
N ASP A 52 4.81 -19.74 35.47
CA ASP A 52 4.74 -21.21 35.38
C ASP A 52 5.09 -21.91 36.71
N SER A 53 5.40 -21.16 37.77
CA SER A 53 5.68 -21.71 39.10
C SER A 53 4.47 -22.46 39.68
N LYS A 54 4.75 -23.48 40.49
CA LYS A 54 3.77 -24.23 41.29
C LYS A 54 3.65 -23.75 42.74
N ASP A 55 4.55 -22.88 43.19
CA ASP A 55 4.57 -22.36 44.55
C ASP A 55 3.66 -21.12 44.70
N PRO A 56 2.64 -21.13 45.59
CA PRO A 56 1.83 -19.94 45.87
C PRO A 56 2.61 -18.78 46.47
N ALA A 57 3.73 -18.99 47.18
CA ALA A 57 4.50 -17.92 47.79
C ALA A 57 5.14 -16.99 46.74
N MET A 58 5.61 -17.51 45.61
CA MET A 58 6.08 -16.68 44.47
C MET A 58 5.01 -15.73 43.93
N TYR A 59 3.74 -16.17 43.86
CA TYR A 59 2.62 -15.31 43.44
C TYR A 59 2.25 -14.29 44.53
N ARG A 60 2.33 -14.65 45.82
CA ARG A 60 2.20 -13.71 46.95
C ARG A 60 3.31 -12.66 46.95
N ALA A 61 4.55 -13.02 46.60
CA ALA A 61 5.68 -12.10 46.49
C ALA A 61 5.51 -11.10 45.33
N TYR A 62 5.04 -11.56 44.17
CA TYR A 62 4.65 -10.67 43.07
C TYR A 62 3.52 -9.71 43.50
N LEU A 63 2.49 -10.20 44.21
CA LEU A 63 1.40 -9.36 44.72
C LEU A 63 1.88 -8.31 45.73
N LYS A 64 2.86 -8.65 46.59
CA LYS A 64 3.47 -7.69 47.53
C LYS A 64 4.28 -6.60 46.81
N LYS A 65 4.92 -6.93 45.68
CA LYS A 65 5.74 -5.99 44.89
C LYS A 65 4.94 -5.17 43.87
N PHE A 66 3.86 -5.74 43.33
CA PHE A 66 2.99 -5.13 42.33
C PHE A 66 1.49 -5.29 42.71
N PRO A 67 1.03 -4.68 43.83
CA PRO A 67 -0.34 -4.85 44.32
C PRO A 67 -1.43 -4.29 43.39
N LYS A 68 -1.05 -3.43 42.44
CA LYS A 68 -1.88 -2.93 41.32
C LYS A 68 -1.23 -3.21 39.94
N GLY A 69 -0.39 -4.25 39.84
CA GLY A 69 0.28 -4.66 38.60
C GLY A 69 -0.66 -5.41 37.66
N VAL A 70 -0.31 -5.49 36.38
CA VAL A 70 -1.24 -5.93 35.32
C VAL A 70 -1.64 -7.40 35.47
N PHE A 71 -0.81 -8.23 36.11
CA PHE A 71 -1.11 -9.64 36.40
C PHE A 71 -1.62 -9.88 37.83
N ALA A 72 -1.95 -8.84 38.62
CA ALA A 72 -2.38 -8.99 40.02
C ALA A 72 -3.58 -9.94 40.20
N GLU A 73 -4.65 -9.79 39.42
CA GLU A 73 -5.80 -10.70 39.51
C GLU A 73 -5.43 -12.15 39.11
N LEU A 74 -4.52 -12.33 38.15
CA LEU A 74 -4.07 -13.68 37.77
C LEU A 74 -3.17 -14.30 38.86
N ALA A 75 -2.38 -13.50 39.57
CA ALA A 75 -1.60 -13.93 40.72
C ALA A 75 -2.50 -14.32 41.90
N LYS A 76 -3.56 -13.55 42.19
CA LYS A 76 -4.59 -13.94 43.19
C LYS A 76 -5.25 -15.26 42.82
N LEU A 77 -5.70 -15.41 41.57
CA LEU A 77 -6.29 -16.66 41.07
C LEU A 77 -5.32 -17.84 41.09
N LYS A 78 -4.01 -17.62 40.87
CA LYS A 78 -2.97 -18.64 41.06
C LYS A 78 -2.85 -19.05 42.53
N VAL A 79 -2.78 -18.11 43.47
CA VAL A 79 -2.77 -18.42 44.91
C VAL A 79 -4.02 -19.19 45.32
N GLN A 80 -5.22 -18.75 44.89
CA GLN A 80 -6.48 -19.41 45.21
C GLN A 80 -6.61 -20.82 44.58
N LYS A 81 -6.12 -21.02 43.35
CA LYS A 81 -6.08 -22.35 42.73
C LYS A 81 -5.06 -23.29 43.38
N LEU A 82 -4.02 -22.75 44.00
CA LEU A 82 -3.00 -23.48 44.77
C LEU A 82 -3.36 -23.55 46.28
N SER A 83 -4.53 -23.05 46.69
CA SER A 83 -5.03 -23.03 48.08
C SER A 83 -6.57 -22.84 48.10
N PRO A 84 -7.37 -23.90 47.84
CA PRO A 84 -8.81 -23.76 47.51
C PRO A 84 -9.75 -23.65 48.72
N GLY A 85 -10.89 -22.96 48.56
CA GLY A 85 -11.97 -22.90 49.56
C GLY A 85 -13.27 -22.19 49.12
N LEU A 86 -14.30 -23.00 48.81
CA LEU A 86 -15.78 -22.77 48.89
C LEU A 86 -16.51 -21.75 47.93
N PRO A 87 -17.85 -21.90 47.68
CA PRO A 87 -18.48 -21.60 46.36
C PRO A 87 -19.91 -20.95 46.37
N ALA A 88 -20.70 -21.05 45.27
CA ALA A 88 -22.09 -20.54 45.12
C ALA A 88 -23.03 -21.33 44.12
N PRO A 89 -24.39 -21.27 44.24
CA PRO A 89 -25.44 -21.85 43.34
C PRO A 89 -26.14 -20.82 42.38
N GLN A 90 -26.82 -21.08 41.22
CA GLN A 90 -27.86 -22.04 40.70
C GLN A 90 -29.36 -21.59 40.93
N LYS A 91 -30.43 -21.88 40.13
CA LYS A 91 -30.69 -22.84 39.00
C LYS A 91 -31.98 -22.56 38.11
N GLN A 92 -31.88 -22.64 36.76
CA GLN A 92 -32.74 -23.33 35.73
C GLN A 92 -34.30 -23.22 35.47
N VAL A 93 -34.67 -23.40 34.16
CA VAL A 93 -35.82 -24.20 33.54
C VAL A 93 -37.28 -23.62 33.66
N ALA A 94 -38.38 -23.93 32.91
CA ALA A 94 -38.82 -24.94 31.88
C ALA A 94 -39.68 -24.37 30.70
N GLN A 95 -40.20 -25.19 29.73
CA GLN A 95 -41.33 -24.87 28.77
C GLN A 95 -41.78 -26.05 27.84
N PRO A 96 -42.97 -25.95 27.18
CA PRO A 96 -43.16 -26.37 25.76
C PRO A 96 -44.16 -25.48 24.91
N SER A 97 -44.56 -25.96 23.71
CA SER A 97 -45.83 -25.68 22.95
C SER A 97 -46.07 -24.32 22.22
N SER A 98 -47.00 -24.16 21.22
CA SER A 98 -47.48 -25.04 20.10
C SER A 98 -48.50 -24.36 19.11
N LYS A 99 -48.42 -24.65 17.78
CA LYS A 99 -49.44 -24.42 16.68
C LYS A 99 -49.90 -22.93 16.43
N THR A 100 -50.77 -22.51 15.49
CA THR A 100 -51.64 -23.11 14.41
C THR A 100 -51.70 -22.21 13.12
N ASN A 101 -52.75 -22.25 12.26
CA ASN A 101 -52.73 -21.79 10.85
C ASN A 101 -53.68 -20.62 10.45
N SER A 102 -53.20 -19.68 9.61
CA SER A 102 -53.65 -19.46 8.19
C SER A 102 -53.12 -18.14 7.58
N GLU A 103 -53.08 -18.04 6.24
CA GLU A 103 -52.45 -16.99 5.40
C GLU A 103 -53.18 -16.93 4.03
N PRO A 104 -52.86 -16.02 3.08
CA PRO A 104 -52.52 -14.59 3.18
C PRO A 104 -53.37 -13.74 2.19
N LYS A 105 -53.15 -12.40 2.13
CA LYS A 105 -53.35 -11.63 0.87
C LYS A 105 -52.58 -10.29 0.87
N THR A 106 -52.17 -9.85 -0.32
CA THR A 106 -51.18 -8.77 -0.54
C THR A 106 -51.78 -7.49 -1.11
N ALA A 107 -51.27 -6.33 -0.68
CA ALA A 107 -51.43 -5.03 -1.34
C ALA A 107 -50.07 -4.30 -1.45
N LYS A 108 -49.91 -3.46 -2.47
CA LYS A 108 -48.59 -2.97 -2.96
C LYS A 108 -48.12 -1.63 -2.35
N ASP A 109 -46.85 -1.32 -2.60
CA ASP A 109 -46.17 -0.11 -2.14
C ASP A 109 -46.69 1.21 -2.75
N GLU A 110 -46.93 2.17 -1.87
CA GLU A 110 -46.81 3.61 -2.15
C GLU A 110 -46.24 4.33 -0.92
N LYS A 111 -45.88 5.61 -1.08
CA LYS A 111 -45.37 6.53 -0.02
C LYS A 111 -43.92 6.27 0.43
N SER A 112 -42.99 6.26 -0.52
CA SER A 112 -41.65 6.84 -0.29
C SER A 112 -41.70 8.34 -0.60
N GLY A 113 -41.00 9.16 0.18
CA GLY A 113 -41.02 10.62 0.07
C GLY A 113 -40.28 11.15 -1.16
N LYS A 114 -40.85 12.16 -1.82
CA LYS A 114 -40.23 12.82 -2.98
C LYS A 114 -39.54 14.11 -2.55
N MET A 115 -38.32 14.31 -3.05
CA MET A 115 -37.53 15.52 -2.83
C MET A 115 -36.99 16.12 -4.13
N ILE A 116 -36.67 17.41 -4.12
CA ILE A 116 -35.91 18.08 -5.19
C ILE A 116 -34.73 18.82 -4.58
N LEU A 117 -33.54 18.61 -5.15
CA LEU A 117 -32.40 19.50 -4.94
C LEU A 117 -32.57 20.73 -5.85
N VAL A 118 -32.53 21.92 -5.27
CA VAL A 118 -32.40 23.19 -6.00
C VAL A 118 -30.96 23.66 -5.85
N LEU A 119 -30.22 23.69 -6.97
CA LEU A 119 -28.81 24.06 -7.00
C LEU A 119 -28.61 25.43 -7.65
N ASP A 120 -28.05 26.36 -6.89
CA ASP A 120 -27.52 27.61 -7.40
C ASP A 120 -26.39 27.36 -8.41
N ALA A 121 -26.61 27.86 -9.63
CA ALA A 121 -25.63 27.92 -10.68
C ALA A 121 -25.67 29.32 -11.33
N SER A 122 -25.87 30.36 -10.51
CA SER A 122 -25.79 31.76 -10.91
C SER A 122 -24.34 32.25 -11.01
N GLY A 123 -24.13 33.47 -11.50
CA GLY A 123 -22.79 34.03 -11.77
C GLY A 123 -21.86 34.12 -10.55
N SER A 124 -22.40 34.25 -9.33
CA SER A 124 -21.62 34.29 -8.08
C SER A 124 -20.86 32.98 -7.81
N MET A 125 -21.38 31.83 -8.27
CA MET A 125 -20.72 30.53 -8.18
C MET A 125 -19.42 30.42 -9.02
N ARG A 126 -19.04 31.46 -9.77
CA ARG A 126 -17.69 31.62 -10.36
C ARG A 126 -16.62 32.08 -9.36
N ALA A 127 -17.02 32.69 -8.23
CA ALA A 127 -16.09 33.22 -7.23
C ALA A 127 -15.16 32.14 -6.68
N HIS A 128 -13.95 32.54 -6.26
CA HIS A 128 -12.92 31.61 -5.80
C HIS A 128 -12.98 31.40 -4.28
N LEU A 129 -13.04 30.14 -3.88
CA LEU A 129 -12.98 29.66 -2.50
C LEU A 129 -11.74 28.77 -2.37
N LYS A 130 -10.76 29.21 -1.57
CA LYS A 130 -9.47 28.51 -1.34
C LYS A 130 -8.78 28.07 -2.66
N GLY A 131 -8.77 28.95 -3.66
CA GLY A 131 -8.08 28.75 -4.95
C GLY A 131 -8.85 27.97 -6.02
N ARG A 132 -10.11 27.56 -5.79
CA ARG A 132 -10.98 26.92 -6.79
C ARG A 132 -12.32 27.65 -6.87
N SER A 133 -13.01 27.63 -8.01
CA SER A 133 -14.34 28.25 -8.08
C SER A 133 -15.36 27.50 -7.21
N LYS A 134 -16.30 28.23 -6.61
CA LYS A 134 -17.39 27.66 -5.79
C LYS A 134 -18.13 26.53 -6.52
N MET A 135 -18.48 26.72 -7.80
CA MET A 135 -19.10 25.67 -8.62
C MET A 135 -18.23 24.41 -8.74
N ALA A 136 -16.91 24.52 -8.87
CA ALA A 136 -16.03 23.35 -8.95
C ALA A 136 -16.00 22.58 -7.61
N VAL A 137 -15.98 23.29 -6.48
CA VAL A 137 -16.10 22.69 -5.14
C VAL A 137 -17.46 22.01 -4.96
N ALA A 138 -18.55 22.68 -5.35
CA ALA A 138 -19.90 22.14 -5.24
C ALA A 138 -20.09 20.87 -6.08
N ARG A 139 -19.57 20.82 -7.32
CA ARG A 139 -19.58 19.61 -8.16
C ARG A 139 -18.86 18.43 -7.53
N ASP A 140 -17.66 18.63 -6.97
CA ASP A 140 -16.89 17.56 -6.34
C ASP A 140 -17.58 17.03 -5.08
N VAL A 141 -18.09 17.93 -4.22
CA VAL A 141 -18.85 17.56 -3.03
C VAL A 141 -20.13 16.80 -3.41
N PHE A 142 -20.87 17.29 -4.41
CA PHE A 142 -22.09 16.65 -4.90
C PHE A 142 -21.81 15.24 -5.47
N LYS A 143 -20.79 15.12 -6.32
CA LYS A 143 -20.28 13.87 -6.89
C LYS A 143 -19.85 12.85 -5.84
N ASP A 144 -19.35 13.31 -4.69
CA ASP A 144 -19.04 12.42 -3.58
C ASP A 144 -20.29 12.00 -2.80
N VAL A 145 -21.15 12.95 -2.40
CA VAL A 145 -22.34 12.62 -1.59
C VAL A 145 -23.30 11.71 -2.37
N VAL A 146 -23.58 12.00 -3.64
CA VAL A 146 -24.58 11.28 -4.45
C VAL A 146 -24.18 9.82 -4.77
N LYS A 147 -22.89 9.46 -4.68
CA LYS A 147 -22.47 8.05 -4.76
C LYS A 147 -22.82 7.25 -3.50
N ASP A 148 -22.84 7.92 -2.34
CA ASP A 148 -23.08 7.31 -1.04
C ASP A 148 -24.57 7.35 -0.63
N LEU A 149 -25.42 8.00 -1.44
CA LEU A 149 -26.86 8.07 -1.20
C LEU A 149 -27.58 6.76 -1.57
N ASP A 150 -28.61 6.46 -0.79
CA ASP A 150 -29.52 5.33 -0.93
C ASP A 150 -30.25 5.36 -2.30
N PRO A 151 -30.04 4.37 -3.20
CA PRO A 151 -30.65 4.35 -4.53
C PRO A 151 -32.19 4.26 -4.55
N SER A 152 -32.83 3.97 -3.40
CA SER A 152 -34.29 3.93 -3.29
C SER A 152 -34.95 5.31 -3.18
N LEU A 153 -34.16 6.37 -2.91
CA LEU A 153 -34.66 7.74 -2.76
C LEU A 153 -35.26 8.28 -4.05
N TYR A 154 -36.41 8.96 -3.94
CA TYR A 154 -37.04 9.68 -5.06
C TYR A 154 -36.58 11.15 -5.05
N ILE A 155 -35.57 11.46 -5.86
CA ILE A 155 -34.88 12.76 -5.87
C ILE A 155 -34.82 13.34 -7.28
N GLY A 156 -35.31 14.58 -7.42
CA GLY A 156 -35.18 15.39 -8.62
C GLY A 156 -34.11 16.47 -8.49
N LEU A 157 -33.82 17.15 -9.59
CA LEU A 157 -32.83 18.22 -9.68
C LEU A 157 -33.44 19.41 -10.41
N THR A 158 -33.28 20.60 -9.82
CA THR A 158 -33.56 21.89 -10.44
C THR A 158 -32.33 22.77 -10.27
N ALA A 159 -32.02 23.60 -11.26
CA ALA A 159 -30.97 24.62 -11.14
C ALA A 159 -31.41 25.94 -11.79
N TYR A 160 -30.76 27.03 -11.42
CA TYR A 160 -31.04 28.36 -11.96
C TYR A 160 -29.78 29.13 -12.33
N GLY A 161 -29.92 30.12 -13.22
CA GLY A 161 -28.85 31.00 -13.71
C GLY A 161 -27.79 30.31 -14.57
N HIS A 162 -28.08 29.11 -15.09
CA HIS A 162 -27.06 28.22 -15.65
C HIS A 162 -26.94 28.24 -17.19
N ARG A 163 -27.80 29.02 -17.87
CA ARG A 163 -27.94 29.07 -19.35
C ARG A 163 -27.94 30.49 -19.90
N ARG A 164 -28.57 31.46 -19.21
CA ARG A 164 -28.81 32.81 -19.73
C ARG A 164 -28.28 33.89 -18.77
N LYS A 165 -27.52 34.84 -19.30
CA LYS A 165 -27.00 36.00 -18.55
C LYS A 165 -28.14 36.98 -18.27
N ASP A 166 -28.12 37.61 -17.09
CA ASP A 166 -29.06 38.66 -16.64
C ASP A 166 -30.57 38.36 -16.64
N ASP A 167 -30.95 37.11 -16.91
CA ASP A 167 -32.33 36.65 -16.98
C ASP A 167 -32.81 36.02 -15.66
N CYS A 168 -33.98 36.47 -15.19
CA CYS A 168 -34.64 35.98 -13.98
C CYS A 168 -35.62 34.82 -14.22
N SER A 169 -35.90 34.48 -15.48
CA SER A 169 -36.66 33.29 -15.86
C SER A 169 -35.78 32.04 -16.08
N ASP A 170 -34.46 32.15 -15.90
CA ASP A 170 -33.52 31.03 -16.12
C ASP A 170 -33.54 30.00 -14.98
N ILE A 171 -34.61 29.20 -14.94
CA ILE A 171 -34.79 28.03 -14.08
C ILE A 171 -34.96 26.80 -14.98
N GLU A 172 -34.42 25.64 -14.58
CA GLU A 172 -34.61 24.37 -15.29
C GLU A 172 -34.81 23.19 -14.33
N HIS A 173 -35.82 22.36 -14.62
CA HIS A 173 -36.09 21.11 -13.92
C HIS A 173 -35.34 19.93 -14.57
N LEU A 174 -34.02 20.02 -14.48
CA LEU A 174 -33.02 19.12 -15.05
C LEU A 174 -33.31 17.61 -14.85
N LEU A 175 -33.93 17.23 -13.72
CA LEU A 175 -34.44 15.87 -13.48
C LEU A 175 -35.75 15.91 -12.67
N PRO A 176 -36.81 15.19 -13.07
CA PRO A 176 -38.00 15.01 -12.25
C PRO A 176 -37.71 14.17 -11.00
N ALA A 177 -38.59 14.22 -9.99
CA ALA A 177 -38.43 13.44 -8.75
C ALA A 177 -38.70 11.94 -8.97
N GLN A 178 -37.62 11.20 -9.22
CA GLN A 178 -37.59 9.78 -9.59
C GLN A 178 -36.55 9.00 -8.77
N LYS A 179 -36.54 7.66 -8.84
CA LYS A 179 -35.52 6.83 -8.17
C LYS A 179 -34.11 7.29 -8.54
N LEU A 180 -33.24 7.42 -7.54
CA LEU A 180 -31.90 7.96 -7.71
C LEU A 180 -31.05 7.14 -8.70
N ASN A 181 -30.64 7.78 -9.79
CA ASN A 181 -29.58 7.32 -10.67
C ASN A 181 -28.33 8.21 -10.48
N PRO A 182 -27.33 7.78 -9.67
CA PRO A 182 -26.16 8.60 -9.38
C PRO A 182 -25.37 9.01 -10.62
N LYS A 183 -25.24 8.12 -11.62
CA LYS A 183 -24.50 8.41 -12.86
C LYS A 183 -25.15 9.55 -13.64
N SER A 184 -26.47 9.46 -13.85
CA SER A 184 -27.23 10.49 -14.57
C SER A 184 -27.15 11.84 -13.85
N MET A 185 -27.46 11.86 -12.54
CA MET A 185 -27.51 13.07 -11.74
C MET A 185 -26.14 13.78 -11.63
N ILE A 186 -25.05 13.03 -11.45
CA ILE A 186 -23.68 13.58 -11.46
C ILE A 186 -23.32 14.11 -12.85
N SER A 187 -23.70 13.41 -13.94
CA SER A 187 -23.44 13.89 -15.30
C SER A 187 -24.08 15.27 -15.56
N THR A 188 -25.30 15.47 -15.03
CA THR A 188 -26.10 16.68 -15.26
C THR A 188 -25.56 17.88 -14.49
N VAL A 189 -25.22 17.73 -13.21
CA VAL A 189 -24.60 18.82 -12.42
C VAL A 189 -23.22 19.23 -12.98
N ASN A 190 -22.49 18.32 -13.62
CA ASN A 190 -21.23 18.66 -14.29
C ASN A 190 -21.39 19.54 -15.55
N ARG A 191 -22.58 19.57 -16.19
CA ARG A 191 -22.82 20.37 -17.41
C ARG A 191 -23.21 21.84 -17.14
N LEU A 192 -23.66 22.17 -15.93
CA LEU A 192 -24.18 23.49 -15.57
C LEU A 192 -23.10 24.58 -15.64
N LYS A 193 -23.35 25.73 -16.27
CA LYS A 193 -22.38 26.83 -16.41
C LYS A 193 -22.79 28.03 -15.55
N PRO A 194 -22.01 28.46 -14.54
CA PRO A 194 -22.42 29.55 -13.65
C PRO A 194 -22.33 30.93 -14.33
N ILE A 195 -23.44 31.49 -14.84
CA ILE A 195 -23.41 32.68 -15.73
C ILE A 195 -24.54 33.72 -15.55
N GLY A 196 -25.67 33.35 -14.95
CA GLY A 196 -26.91 34.13 -14.89
C GLY A 196 -27.25 34.71 -13.52
N LYS A 197 -28.50 35.15 -13.36
CA LYS A 197 -29.04 35.68 -12.10
C LYS A 197 -29.46 34.57 -11.13
N THR A 198 -29.96 34.97 -9.97
CA THR A 198 -30.22 34.13 -8.79
C THR A 198 -31.72 34.16 -8.42
N PRO A 199 -32.66 33.70 -9.30
CA PRO A 199 -34.11 33.70 -9.06
C PRO A 199 -34.53 32.60 -8.07
N LEU A 200 -33.97 32.68 -6.88
CA LEU A 200 -34.02 31.66 -5.83
C LEU A 200 -35.46 31.41 -5.38
N THR A 201 -36.20 32.49 -5.12
CA THR A 201 -37.59 32.48 -4.65
C THR A 201 -38.49 31.68 -5.60
N GLU A 202 -38.39 31.97 -6.90
CA GLU A 202 -39.21 31.31 -7.92
C GLU A 202 -38.74 29.87 -8.19
N SER A 203 -37.43 29.59 -8.10
CA SER A 203 -36.93 28.21 -8.23
C SER A 203 -37.45 27.28 -7.13
N VAL A 204 -37.59 27.77 -5.88
CA VAL A 204 -38.21 27.05 -4.77
C VAL A 204 -39.71 26.84 -5.02
N ARG A 205 -40.41 27.88 -5.50
CA ARG A 205 -41.84 27.80 -5.90
C ARG A 205 -42.08 26.73 -6.95
N GLN A 206 -41.29 26.72 -8.03
CA GLN A 206 -41.46 25.78 -9.13
C GLN A 206 -41.09 24.35 -8.73
N ALA A 207 -40.02 24.15 -7.96
CA ALA A 207 -39.70 22.85 -7.37
C ALA A 207 -40.82 22.32 -6.46
N ALA A 208 -41.47 23.19 -5.66
CA ALA A 208 -42.62 22.80 -4.83
C ALA A 208 -43.83 22.39 -5.70
N LYS A 209 -44.17 23.19 -6.72
CA LYS A 209 -45.22 22.85 -7.71
C LYS A 209 -44.97 21.48 -8.37
N ASN A 210 -43.74 21.20 -8.79
CA ASN A 210 -43.37 19.93 -9.43
C ASN A 210 -43.42 18.72 -8.48
N LEU A 211 -43.10 18.92 -7.19
CA LEU A 211 -43.34 17.93 -6.15
C LEU A 211 -44.83 17.73 -5.84
N LYS A 212 -45.75 18.45 -6.48
CA LYS A 212 -47.19 18.46 -6.18
C LYS A 212 -47.44 18.69 -4.69
N TYR A 213 -46.69 19.63 -4.08
CA TYR A 213 -46.55 19.81 -2.64
C TYR A 213 -47.89 19.90 -1.88
N THR A 214 -48.95 20.46 -2.49
CA THR A 214 -50.28 20.55 -1.88
C THR A 214 -51.02 19.21 -1.74
N LYS A 215 -50.59 18.17 -2.46
CA LYS A 215 -51.25 16.84 -2.50
C LYS A 215 -50.45 15.74 -1.79
N GLN A 216 -49.18 15.96 -1.48
CA GLN A 216 -48.33 14.95 -0.83
C GLN A 216 -47.17 15.60 -0.05
N PRO A 217 -46.67 14.98 1.03
CA PRO A 217 -45.44 15.39 1.71
C PRO A 217 -44.26 15.56 0.74
N ALA A 218 -43.56 16.70 0.83
CA ALA A 218 -42.61 17.16 -0.18
C ALA A 218 -41.46 17.95 0.47
N THR A 219 -40.22 17.65 0.08
CA THR A 219 -39.03 18.32 0.65
C THR A 219 -38.15 18.93 -0.43
N ILE A 220 -37.68 20.16 -0.20
CA ILE A 220 -36.65 20.80 -1.03
C ILE A 220 -35.35 20.88 -0.24
N ILE A 221 -34.23 20.66 -0.92
CA ILE A 221 -32.90 20.99 -0.41
C ILE A 221 -32.33 22.06 -1.33
N LEU A 222 -32.22 23.29 -0.83
CA LEU A 222 -31.69 24.45 -1.54
C LEU A 222 -30.21 24.63 -1.21
N ILE A 223 -29.33 24.63 -2.21
CA ILE A 223 -27.94 25.09 -2.08
C ILE A 223 -27.84 26.45 -2.78
N SER A 224 -27.39 27.49 -2.07
CA SER A 224 -27.13 28.81 -2.66
C SER A 224 -25.95 29.54 -2.03
N ASP A 225 -25.27 30.36 -2.83
CA ASP A 225 -24.06 31.09 -2.46
C ASP A 225 -24.25 32.61 -2.33
N GLY A 226 -25.47 33.09 -2.61
CA GLY A 226 -25.70 34.50 -2.92
C GLY A 226 -27.02 35.09 -2.42
N ARG A 227 -27.30 36.28 -2.96
CA ARG A 227 -28.47 37.11 -2.70
C ARG A 227 -29.51 36.90 -3.80
N GLU A 228 -30.78 36.80 -3.43
CA GLU A 228 -31.92 36.95 -4.34
C GLU A 228 -31.83 38.32 -5.05
N ASN A 229 -31.59 38.29 -6.37
CA ASN A 229 -31.32 39.48 -7.20
C ASN A 229 -32.35 39.66 -8.33
N CYS A 230 -33.47 38.95 -8.25
CA CYS A 230 -34.63 39.07 -9.14
C CYS A 230 -35.84 39.77 -8.48
N GLY A 231 -35.60 40.58 -7.44
CA GLY A 231 -36.58 41.50 -6.85
C GLY A 231 -37.58 40.89 -5.87
N ALA A 232 -37.58 39.57 -5.68
CA ALA A 232 -38.50 38.89 -4.77
C ALA A 232 -37.98 38.84 -3.31
N ASP A 233 -38.88 38.55 -2.36
CA ASP A 233 -38.53 38.24 -0.97
C ASP A 233 -38.52 36.71 -0.71
N PRO A 234 -37.37 36.12 -0.33
CA PRO A 234 -37.30 34.71 0.05
C PRO A 234 -38.10 34.35 1.31
N CYS A 235 -38.34 35.29 2.24
CA CYS A 235 -39.21 35.03 3.40
C CYS A 235 -40.68 34.85 2.99
N ALA A 236 -41.18 35.66 2.06
CA ALA A 236 -42.58 35.64 1.61
C ALA A 236 -42.96 34.29 0.99
N VAL A 237 -42.16 33.73 0.06
CA VAL A 237 -42.46 32.44 -0.58
C VAL A 237 -42.46 31.28 0.43
N ALA A 238 -41.63 31.34 1.46
CA ALA A 238 -41.59 30.32 2.50
C ALA A 238 -42.88 30.30 3.33
N LYS A 239 -43.38 31.49 3.70
CA LYS A 239 -44.67 31.67 4.38
C LYS A 239 -45.84 31.28 3.49
N GLU A 240 -45.78 31.59 2.19
CA GLU A 240 -46.81 31.26 1.21
C GLU A 240 -46.95 29.73 1.03
N LEU A 241 -45.84 29.05 0.71
CA LEU A 241 -45.83 27.59 0.50
C LEU A 241 -46.20 26.81 1.77
N LYS A 242 -46.00 27.38 2.97
CA LYS A 242 -46.40 26.74 4.23
C LYS A 242 -47.91 26.74 4.47
N LYS A 243 -48.67 27.69 3.89
CA LYS A 243 -50.13 27.79 4.08
C LYS A 243 -50.93 26.66 3.42
N ALA A 244 -50.34 25.88 2.51
CA ALA A 244 -51.06 24.90 1.69
C ALA A 244 -51.39 23.55 2.39
N GLY A 245 -51.40 23.49 3.72
CA GLY A 245 -51.89 22.37 4.55
C GLY A 245 -51.05 21.07 4.56
N ALA A 246 -50.29 20.79 3.51
CA ALA A 246 -49.48 19.58 3.40
C ALA A 246 -48.12 19.68 4.12
N LYS A 247 -47.48 18.53 4.40
CA LYS A 247 -46.14 18.45 4.99
C LYS A 247 -45.05 18.87 3.99
N PHE A 248 -44.91 20.18 3.80
CA PHE A 248 -43.86 20.81 3.00
C PHE A 248 -42.73 21.38 3.88
N THR A 249 -41.48 21.15 3.47
CA THR A 249 -40.25 21.50 4.19
C THR A 249 -39.15 21.95 3.22
N VAL A 250 -38.39 23.00 3.55
CA VAL A 250 -37.20 23.43 2.79
C VAL A 250 -35.97 23.42 3.69
N HIS A 251 -35.02 22.52 3.44
CA HIS A 251 -33.67 22.63 4.00
C HIS A 251 -32.83 23.58 3.15
N VAL A 252 -32.01 24.42 3.77
CA VAL A 252 -31.21 25.43 3.07
C VAL A 252 -29.75 25.33 3.47
N ILE A 253 -28.87 25.31 2.49
CA ILE A 253 -27.42 25.25 2.65
C ILE A 253 -26.83 26.53 2.06
N GLY A 254 -26.41 27.45 2.94
CA GLY A 254 -25.75 28.68 2.55
C GLY A 254 -24.25 28.45 2.36
N PHE A 255 -23.80 28.43 1.11
CA PHE A 255 -22.42 28.09 0.73
C PHE A 255 -21.55 29.34 0.57
N ASP A 256 -20.64 29.56 1.53
CA ASP A 256 -19.73 30.71 1.59
C ASP A 256 -20.46 32.05 1.43
N ILE A 257 -21.45 32.28 2.31
CA ILE A 257 -22.33 33.45 2.30
C ILE A 257 -21.97 34.49 3.36
N LYS A 258 -22.17 35.77 3.02
CA LYS A 258 -22.03 36.92 3.93
C LYS A 258 -23.09 36.88 5.05
N LYS A 259 -22.80 37.58 6.16
CA LYS A 259 -23.61 37.60 7.39
C LYS A 259 -25.03 38.13 7.19
N GLU A 260 -25.22 39.08 6.28
CA GLU A 260 -26.52 39.71 5.98
C GLU A 260 -27.48 38.76 5.26
N GLU A 261 -27.07 38.19 4.12
CA GLU A 261 -27.90 37.29 3.31
C GLU A 261 -28.25 35.98 4.03
N ARG A 262 -27.44 35.58 5.02
CA ARG A 262 -27.74 34.45 5.91
C ARG A 262 -29.11 34.55 6.56
N ARG A 263 -29.54 35.76 6.98
CA ARG A 263 -30.85 35.94 7.61
C ARG A 263 -32.00 35.61 6.64
N LYS A 264 -31.91 36.04 5.38
CA LYS A 264 -32.93 35.76 4.36
C LYS A 264 -32.96 34.27 3.97
N LEU A 265 -31.80 33.65 3.79
CA LEU A 265 -31.71 32.22 3.47
C LEU A 265 -32.17 31.32 4.62
N GLN A 266 -31.83 31.67 5.86
CA GLN A 266 -32.30 30.96 7.05
C GLN A 266 -33.83 31.08 7.20
N CYS A 267 -34.40 32.27 6.96
CA CYS A 267 -35.84 32.53 7.00
C CYS A 267 -36.68 31.50 6.22
N ILE A 268 -36.18 31.02 5.08
CA ILE A 268 -36.86 30.02 4.24
C ILE A 268 -37.00 28.68 4.99
N ALA A 269 -35.92 28.24 5.66
CA ALA A 269 -35.93 27.02 6.45
C ALA A 269 -36.84 27.18 7.66
N ASP A 270 -36.67 28.25 8.43
CA ASP A 270 -37.40 28.50 9.67
C ASP A 270 -38.92 28.58 9.42
N ASN A 271 -39.37 29.31 8.40
CA ASN A 271 -40.80 29.44 8.06
C ASN A 271 -41.41 28.16 7.45
N THR A 272 -40.59 27.22 6.96
CA THR A 272 -41.09 25.93 6.45
C THR A 272 -40.91 24.77 7.44
N GLY A 273 -40.25 24.97 8.57
CA GLY A 273 -39.89 23.90 9.51
C GLY A 273 -38.77 22.99 9.01
N GLY A 274 -37.90 23.52 8.14
CA GLY A 274 -36.66 22.87 7.71
C GLY A 274 -35.49 23.17 8.62
N LYS A 275 -34.27 23.00 8.09
CA LYS A 275 -33.02 23.35 8.78
C LYS A 275 -32.12 24.16 7.86
N TYR A 276 -31.53 25.22 8.39
CA TYR A 276 -30.48 26.00 7.75
C TYR A 276 -29.10 25.47 8.14
N PHE A 277 -28.22 25.32 7.16
CA PHE A 277 -26.84 24.86 7.34
C PHE A 277 -25.88 25.90 6.74
N ALA A 278 -24.90 26.35 7.53
CA ALA A 278 -23.80 27.17 7.04
C ALA A 278 -22.68 26.28 6.50
N ALA A 279 -22.27 26.50 5.26
CA ALA A 279 -21.18 25.76 4.62
C ALA A 279 -20.06 26.71 4.18
N THR A 280 -19.01 26.87 4.99
CA THR A 280 -17.89 27.78 4.72
C THR A 280 -16.77 27.19 3.84
N ASP A 281 -16.75 25.88 3.65
CA ASP A 281 -15.87 25.21 2.67
C ASP A 281 -16.40 23.85 2.20
N ALA A 282 -15.60 23.12 1.43
CA ALA A 282 -15.93 21.82 0.87
C ALA A 282 -16.30 20.76 1.94
N GLY A 283 -15.65 20.78 3.10
CA GLY A 283 -15.93 19.86 4.20
C GLY A 283 -17.27 20.18 4.85
N ALA A 284 -17.51 21.46 5.14
CA ALA A 284 -18.78 21.93 5.68
C ALA A 284 -19.94 21.70 4.70
N LEU A 285 -19.74 21.92 3.39
CA LEU A 285 -20.74 21.64 2.35
C LEU A 285 -21.08 20.14 2.26
N LYS A 286 -20.07 19.26 2.38
CA LYS A 286 -20.23 17.79 2.36
C LYS A 286 -20.97 17.27 3.59
N ALA A 287 -20.72 17.88 4.75
CA ALA A 287 -21.47 17.61 5.98
C ALA A 287 -22.93 18.11 5.86
N ALA A 288 -23.13 19.36 5.46
CA ALA A 288 -24.44 19.99 5.30
C ALA A 288 -25.36 19.21 4.33
N LEU A 289 -24.84 18.82 3.15
CA LEU A 289 -25.64 18.08 2.16
C LEU A 289 -26.01 16.67 2.62
N ARG A 290 -25.11 15.98 3.32
CA ARG A 290 -25.44 14.69 3.96
C ARG A 290 -26.47 14.86 5.07
N ALA A 291 -26.33 15.90 5.90
CA ALA A 291 -27.29 16.21 6.95
C ALA A 291 -28.68 16.52 6.37
N SER A 292 -28.81 17.42 5.40
CA SER A 292 -30.12 17.76 4.81
C SER A 292 -30.84 16.56 4.18
N VAL A 293 -30.12 15.63 3.54
CA VAL A 293 -30.71 14.40 3.00
C VAL A 293 -31.09 13.42 4.12
N ALA A 294 -30.27 13.30 5.18
CA ALA A 294 -30.59 12.46 6.35
C ALA A 294 -31.82 12.98 7.12
N GLU A 295 -31.89 14.29 7.37
CA GLU A 295 -33.05 14.97 7.96
C GLU A 295 -34.31 14.77 7.12
N THR A 296 -34.17 14.83 5.78
CA THR A 296 -35.26 14.50 4.86
C THR A 296 -35.72 13.05 5.02
N LYS A 297 -34.80 12.08 5.17
CA LYS A 297 -35.13 10.67 5.45
C LYS A 297 -35.85 10.53 6.80
N THR A 298 -35.39 11.20 7.85
CA THR A 298 -36.03 11.22 9.18
C THR A 298 -37.43 11.86 9.16
N ALA A 299 -37.64 12.91 8.37
CA ALA A 299 -38.95 13.57 8.22
C ALA A 299 -39.98 12.69 7.48
N PHE A 300 -39.53 11.81 6.57
CA PHE A 300 -40.39 10.84 5.90
C PHE A 300 -40.57 9.54 6.70
N GLU A 301 -39.55 9.08 7.43
CA GLU A 301 -39.62 7.88 8.27
C GLU A 301 -40.15 8.17 9.68
N GLN A 302 -41.46 8.43 9.80
CA GLN A 302 -42.20 8.17 11.06
C GLN A 302 -42.41 6.64 11.25
N GLY A 303 -41.29 5.92 11.28
CA GLY A 303 -41.19 4.51 11.61
C GLY A 303 -40.31 4.31 12.84
N THR A 304 -40.32 3.10 13.39
CA THR A 304 -39.75 2.83 14.71
C THR A 304 -38.45 2.06 14.56
N ALA A 305 -37.33 2.74 14.77
CA ALA A 305 -36.01 2.25 14.38
C ALA A 305 -35.39 1.31 15.44
N ILE A 306 -34.69 0.27 14.97
CA ILE A 306 -33.93 -0.66 15.80
C ILE A 306 -32.50 -0.73 15.26
N PHE A 307 -31.50 -0.60 16.14
CA PHE A 307 -30.07 -0.59 15.76
C PHE A 307 -29.16 -1.10 16.90
N PRO A 308 -27.94 -1.58 16.59
CA PRO A 308 -27.04 -2.15 17.58
C PRO A 308 -26.34 -1.07 18.39
N THR A 309 -25.93 -1.43 19.59
CA THR A 309 -25.06 -0.61 20.46
C THR A 309 -23.83 -1.41 20.87
N LEU A 310 -22.68 -0.74 20.85
CA LEU A 310 -21.37 -1.28 21.19
C LEU A 310 -20.59 -0.19 21.95
N GLY A 311 -21.04 0.11 23.18
CA GLY A 311 -20.62 1.33 23.87
C GLY A 311 -21.10 2.58 23.12
N GLU A 312 -20.27 3.63 23.16
CA GLU A 312 -20.59 4.99 22.69
C GLU A 312 -20.35 5.23 21.18
N THR A 313 -20.02 4.19 20.39
CA THR A 313 -19.57 4.34 18.99
C THR A 313 -20.57 3.83 17.94
N ASP A 314 -20.82 4.66 16.94
CA ASP A 314 -21.67 4.40 15.78
C ASP A 314 -20.98 3.65 14.62
N GLU A 315 -19.64 3.56 14.61
CA GLU A 315 -18.87 3.10 13.46
C GLU A 315 -18.64 1.56 13.46
N TYR A 316 -19.17 0.88 12.44
CA TYR A 316 -19.04 -0.58 12.23
C TYR A 316 -18.39 -0.87 10.87
N PRO A 317 -17.45 -1.83 10.77
CA PRO A 317 -16.90 -2.30 9.51
C PRO A 317 -17.95 -2.91 8.57
N ARG A 318 -17.65 -2.97 7.25
CA ARG A 318 -18.53 -3.51 6.20
C ARG A 318 -18.69 -5.04 6.27
N LEU A 319 -19.44 -5.52 7.26
CA LEU A 319 -19.96 -6.89 7.34
C LEU A 319 -21.48 -6.86 7.47
N ALA A 320 -22.14 -7.94 7.06
CA ALA A 320 -23.58 -8.05 7.15
C ALA A 320 -24.05 -8.18 8.61
N PHE A 321 -25.05 -7.39 8.97
CA PHE A 321 -25.89 -7.64 10.13
C PHE A 321 -26.94 -8.71 9.76
N GLN A 322 -27.21 -9.59 10.71
CA GLN A 322 -28.34 -10.51 10.65
C GLN A 322 -29.27 -10.17 11.80
N TRP A 323 -30.50 -9.76 11.47
CA TRP A 323 -31.52 -9.46 12.44
C TRP A 323 -32.58 -10.54 12.44
N LYS A 324 -33.11 -10.87 13.62
CA LYS A 324 -34.24 -11.76 13.81
C LYS A 324 -35.10 -11.18 14.93
N ILE A 325 -36.37 -10.89 14.63
CA ILE A 325 -37.34 -10.44 15.64
C ILE A 325 -38.40 -11.52 15.78
N SER A 326 -38.62 -11.96 17.01
CA SER A 326 -39.71 -12.85 17.40
C SER A 326 -40.73 -12.08 18.24
N LYS A 327 -42.01 -12.42 18.17
CA LYS A 327 -42.94 -12.10 19.27
C LYS A 327 -42.37 -12.66 20.58
N ALA A 328 -42.46 -11.93 21.67
CA ALA A 328 -42.18 -12.50 22.98
C ALA A 328 -43.28 -13.53 23.31
N VAL A 329 -42.90 -14.65 23.93
CA VAL A 329 -43.86 -15.60 24.51
C VAL A 329 -44.45 -14.95 25.75
N GLU A 330 -45.78 -14.90 25.83
CA GLU A 330 -46.54 -14.24 26.90
C GLU A 330 -46.06 -14.65 28.30
N GLY A 331 -46.07 -13.69 29.23
CA GLY A 331 -45.49 -13.86 30.57
C GLY A 331 -43.96 -14.03 30.63
N SER A 332 -43.21 -14.02 29.51
CA SER A 332 -41.78 -14.36 29.51
C SER A 332 -40.91 -13.55 28.53
N ASP A 333 -39.59 -13.66 28.71
CA ASP A 333 -38.58 -13.09 27.80
C ASP A 333 -38.11 -14.06 26.70
N LYS A 334 -38.88 -15.11 26.43
CA LYS A 334 -38.54 -16.13 25.41
C LYS A 334 -38.98 -15.71 24.02
N ALA A 335 -38.20 -16.13 23.01
CA ALA A 335 -38.48 -15.84 21.61
C ALA A 335 -39.49 -16.86 21.06
N GLY A 336 -40.70 -16.39 20.74
CA GLY A 336 -41.71 -17.16 20.03
C GLY A 336 -41.56 -17.04 18.50
N ASN A 337 -42.69 -17.01 17.80
CA ASN A 337 -42.74 -16.96 16.33
C ASN A 337 -41.93 -15.77 15.78
N VAL A 338 -41.07 -16.06 14.80
CA VAL A 338 -40.29 -15.04 14.07
C VAL A 338 -41.23 -14.24 13.18
N VAL A 339 -41.19 -12.92 13.29
CA VAL A 339 -42.01 -11.96 12.53
C VAL A 339 -41.19 -11.06 11.60
N TYR A 340 -39.87 -11.02 11.79
CA TYR A 340 -38.95 -10.29 10.92
C TYR A 340 -37.60 -10.99 10.88
N THR A 341 -36.99 -11.05 9.71
CA THR A 341 -35.61 -11.49 9.51
C THR A 341 -34.97 -10.70 8.39
N THR A 342 -33.68 -10.38 8.49
CA THR A 342 -32.91 -9.86 7.34
C THR A 342 -31.46 -10.32 7.39
N LYS A 343 -30.82 -10.31 6.22
CA LYS A 343 -29.39 -10.58 6.00
C LYS A 343 -28.87 -9.51 5.03
N GLY A 344 -28.23 -8.47 5.55
CA GLY A 344 -27.81 -7.31 4.75
C GLY A 344 -26.80 -6.43 5.50
N SER A 345 -26.34 -5.35 4.88
CA SER A 345 -25.45 -4.36 5.52
C SER A 345 -26.16 -3.42 6.49
N ASP A 346 -27.46 -3.59 6.70
CA ASP A 346 -28.32 -2.59 7.32
C ASP A 346 -28.17 -2.57 8.85
N ARG A 347 -27.34 -1.62 9.30
CA ARG A 347 -27.10 -1.29 10.72
C ARG A 347 -28.37 -0.80 11.42
N LEU A 348 -29.32 -0.22 10.69
CA LEU A 348 -30.61 0.24 11.21
C LEU A 348 -31.71 -0.45 10.42
N ILE A 349 -32.68 -1.01 11.14
CA ILE A 349 -33.90 -1.57 10.56
C ILE A 349 -35.13 -0.79 11.03
N ASN A 350 -36.13 -0.68 10.16
CA ASN A 350 -37.43 -0.05 10.41
C ASN A 350 -38.53 -1.08 10.08
N PRO A 351 -38.75 -2.09 10.95
CA PRO A 351 -39.57 -3.25 10.62
C PRO A 351 -41.07 -2.91 10.70
N LYS A 352 -41.84 -3.28 9.66
CA LYS A 352 -43.30 -3.02 9.59
C LYS A 352 -44.10 -3.95 10.52
N LEU A 353 -43.89 -3.84 11.82
CA LEU A 353 -44.55 -4.61 12.88
C LEU A 353 -45.66 -3.80 13.58
N PRO A 354 -46.72 -4.45 14.11
CA PRO A 354 -47.61 -3.86 15.10
C PRO A 354 -46.89 -3.47 16.39
N SER A 355 -47.53 -2.66 17.25
CA SER A 355 -47.07 -2.46 18.62
C SER A 355 -47.19 -3.75 19.44
N GLY A 356 -46.26 -4.03 20.35
CA GLY A 356 -46.28 -5.23 21.20
C GLY A 356 -44.91 -5.61 21.78
N ARG A 357 -44.86 -6.68 22.57
CA ARG A 357 -43.61 -7.17 23.19
C ARG A 357 -42.88 -8.14 22.23
N TYR A 358 -41.63 -7.84 21.92
CA TYR A 358 -40.81 -8.60 20.97
C TYR A 358 -39.43 -8.91 21.53
N VAL A 359 -38.88 -10.07 21.18
CA VAL A 359 -37.46 -10.38 21.34
C VAL A 359 -36.74 -10.01 20.06
N VAL A 360 -35.79 -9.08 20.14
CA VAL A 360 -34.86 -8.78 19.06
C VAL A 360 -33.55 -9.50 19.30
N GLU A 361 -33.12 -10.27 18.30
CA GLU A 361 -31.81 -10.92 18.23
C GLU A 361 -31.04 -10.32 17.05
N ILE A 362 -29.75 -10.05 17.26
CA ILE A 362 -28.83 -9.58 16.23
C ILE A 362 -27.57 -10.47 16.21
N SER A 363 -26.99 -10.67 15.02
CA SER A 363 -25.65 -11.23 14.86
C SER A 363 -24.82 -10.36 13.90
N TYR A 364 -23.53 -10.21 14.20
CA TYR A 364 -22.55 -9.48 13.38
C TYR A 364 -21.21 -10.19 13.49
N ALA A 365 -20.57 -10.52 12.36
CA ALA A 365 -19.38 -11.39 12.32
C ALA A 365 -19.60 -12.70 13.12
N ASN A 366 -18.93 -12.87 14.26
CA ASN A 366 -19.17 -13.95 15.22
C ASN A 366 -19.85 -13.51 16.53
N ALA A 367 -20.12 -12.21 16.69
CA ALA A 367 -20.81 -11.63 17.83
C ALA A 367 -22.33 -11.74 17.71
N LYS A 368 -23.01 -11.69 18.86
CA LYS A 368 -24.47 -11.75 18.99
C LYS A 368 -24.97 -10.74 20.02
N GLY A 369 -26.19 -10.27 19.85
CA GLY A 369 -26.89 -9.39 20.78
C GLY A 369 -28.34 -9.82 20.93
N ARG A 370 -28.95 -9.53 22.08
CA ARG A 370 -30.34 -9.89 22.39
C ARG A 370 -30.94 -8.88 23.36
N LYS A 371 -32.19 -8.46 23.11
CA LYS A 371 -32.97 -7.64 24.04
C LYS A 371 -34.47 -7.83 23.80
N VAL A 372 -35.25 -7.76 24.88
CA VAL A 372 -36.71 -7.71 24.79
C VAL A 372 -37.14 -6.25 24.78
N ILE A 373 -38.06 -5.89 23.89
CA ILE A 373 -38.56 -4.52 23.71
C ILE A 373 -40.09 -4.52 23.65
N ASN A 374 -40.71 -3.48 24.20
CA ASN A 374 -42.11 -3.15 23.95
C ASN A 374 -42.13 -2.21 22.74
N TYR A 375 -42.21 -2.76 21.54
CA TYR A 375 -42.19 -2.00 20.29
C TYR A 375 -43.47 -1.16 20.14
N GLU A 376 -43.32 0.06 19.67
CA GLU A 376 -44.40 1.05 19.49
C GLU A 376 -44.43 1.46 18.03
N ALA A 377 -45.36 0.95 17.23
CA ALA A 377 -45.40 1.17 15.79
C ALA A 377 -45.64 2.64 15.41
N LYS A 378 -44.87 3.15 14.44
CA LYS A 378 -44.95 4.52 13.88
C LYS A 378 -44.70 5.66 14.89
N SER A 379 -44.12 5.35 16.05
CA SER A 379 -43.85 6.31 17.12
C SER A 379 -42.60 7.19 16.87
N GLY A 380 -41.71 6.81 15.94
CA GLY A 380 -40.38 7.41 15.81
C GLY A 380 -39.39 6.97 16.90
N LYS A 381 -39.82 6.12 17.86
CA LYS A 381 -39.01 5.66 18.99
C LYS A 381 -37.87 4.75 18.52
N GLN A 382 -36.76 4.80 19.27
CA GLN A 382 -35.50 4.13 18.91
C GLN A 382 -35.14 3.02 19.90
N TYR A 383 -34.79 1.85 19.38
CA TYR A 383 -34.48 0.65 20.16
C TYR A 383 -33.02 0.20 20.00
N HIS A 384 -32.23 0.53 21.01
CA HIS A 384 -30.82 0.16 21.15
C HIS A 384 -30.69 -1.29 21.63
N ILE A 385 -30.09 -2.15 20.80
CA ILE A 385 -29.86 -3.57 21.10
C ILE A 385 -28.37 -3.80 21.41
N PRO A 386 -27.97 -4.26 22.61
CA PRO A 386 -26.57 -4.42 22.96
C PRO A 386 -25.95 -5.61 22.22
N LEU A 387 -24.84 -5.36 21.51
CA LEU A 387 -24.04 -6.40 20.86
C LEU A 387 -22.97 -6.91 21.84
N ILE A 388 -22.95 -8.21 22.11
CA ILE A 388 -21.95 -8.84 22.98
C ILE A 388 -20.65 -9.03 22.17
N ALA A 389 -19.89 -7.94 22.06
CA ALA A 389 -18.62 -7.85 21.36
C ALA A 389 -17.67 -6.85 22.04
N GLY A 390 -16.40 -6.90 21.66
CA GLY A 390 -15.45 -5.79 21.83
C GLY A 390 -15.00 -5.25 20.48
N ARG A 391 -14.55 -3.99 20.46
CA ARG A 391 -13.93 -3.33 19.31
C ARG A 391 -12.40 -3.39 19.46
N LEU A 392 -11.71 -3.73 18.38
CA LEU A 392 -10.25 -3.65 18.29
C LEU A 392 -9.85 -2.89 17.02
N THR A 393 -9.10 -1.81 17.16
CA THR A 393 -8.46 -1.11 16.04
C THR A 393 -6.96 -1.44 16.01
N ALA A 394 -6.45 -1.88 14.87
CA ALA A 394 -5.07 -2.31 14.71
C ALA A 394 -4.40 -1.65 13.50
N TRP A 395 -3.12 -1.31 13.65
CA TRP A 395 -2.26 -0.83 12.56
C TRP A 395 -0.86 -1.43 12.68
N VAL A 396 -0.10 -1.46 11.58
CA VAL A 396 1.28 -1.94 11.59
C VAL A 396 2.26 -0.83 11.96
N ILE A 397 3.32 -1.13 12.71
CA ILE A 397 4.50 -0.27 12.86
C ILE A 397 5.77 -1.02 12.45
N LYS A 398 6.74 -0.29 11.85
CA LYS A 398 8.03 -0.87 11.36
C LYS A 398 9.13 -0.92 12.43
N LYS A 399 8.98 -0.17 13.53
CA LYS A 399 9.91 -0.03 14.65
C LYS A 399 9.08 0.32 15.89
N ALA A 400 9.47 -0.14 17.08
CA ALA A 400 8.88 0.33 18.33
C ALA A 400 8.96 1.88 18.44
N GLY A 401 7.84 2.52 18.75
CA GLY A 401 7.71 3.99 18.79
C GLY A 401 7.84 4.70 17.43
N GLY A 402 7.82 3.96 16.32
CA GLY A 402 7.80 4.54 14.96
C GLY A 402 6.40 4.69 14.38
N ASP A 403 6.29 5.43 13.29
CA ASP A 403 5.03 5.70 12.59
C ASP A 403 4.27 4.44 12.17
N ALA A 404 2.94 4.62 12.07
CA ALA A 404 2.07 3.68 11.39
C ALA A 404 2.52 3.48 9.93
N TYR A 405 2.55 2.22 9.51
CA TYR A 405 2.71 1.82 8.11
C TYR A 405 1.61 2.48 7.28
N LYS A 406 1.95 2.98 6.08
CA LYS A 406 1.03 3.63 5.14
C LYS A 406 1.39 3.23 3.70
N GLY A 407 0.38 3.16 2.84
CA GLY A 407 0.52 2.91 1.40
C GLY A 407 0.75 1.43 1.02
N PRO A 408 0.84 1.13 -0.29
CA PRO A 408 0.99 -0.24 -0.79
C PRO A 408 2.41 -0.81 -0.62
N PRO A 409 2.57 -2.14 -0.52
CA PRO A 409 1.50 -3.15 -0.40
C PRO A 409 0.82 -3.02 0.97
N TYR A 410 -0.51 -3.00 0.98
CA TYR A 410 -1.27 -2.84 2.23
C TYR A 410 -1.16 -4.10 3.10
N PRO A 411 -1.15 -3.97 4.43
CA PRO A 411 -1.21 -5.10 5.34
C PRO A 411 -2.45 -5.98 5.12
N ASN A 412 -2.23 -7.28 4.95
CA ASN A 412 -3.29 -8.29 4.91
C ASN A 412 -3.53 -8.82 6.34
N TRP A 413 -4.64 -8.39 6.93
CA TRP A 413 -5.09 -8.75 8.26
C TRP A 413 -5.96 -10.00 8.22
N ASN A 414 -5.76 -10.89 9.18
CA ASN A 414 -6.59 -12.04 9.45
C ASN A 414 -6.68 -12.25 10.96
N ILE A 415 -7.83 -12.70 11.46
CA ILE A 415 -7.98 -13.04 12.88
C ILE A 415 -8.80 -14.30 13.04
N SER A 416 -8.30 -15.22 13.87
CA SER A 416 -8.94 -16.49 14.20
C SER A 416 -9.01 -16.65 15.71
N ARG A 417 -10.10 -17.22 16.23
CA ARG A 417 -10.21 -17.55 17.66
C ARG A 417 -9.10 -18.56 18.01
N ALA A 418 -8.54 -18.50 19.22
CA ALA A 418 -7.50 -19.44 19.65
C ALA A 418 -7.97 -20.90 19.45
N GLY A 419 -7.13 -21.73 18.82
CA GLY A 419 -7.46 -23.11 18.43
C GLY A 419 -8.29 -23.28 17.15
N SER A 420 -8.87 -22.22 16.59
CA SER A 420 -9.69 -22.28 15.38
C SER A 420 -8.88 -22.08 14.10
N LYS A 421 -9.07 -22.97 13.11
CA LYS A 421 -8.64 -22.73 11.71
C LYS A 421 -9.57 -21.77 10.95
N LYS A 422 -10.81 -21.57 11.41
CA LYS A 422 -11.77 -20.66 10.80
C LYS A 422 -11.44 -19.21 11.16
N VAL A 423 -11.14 -18.41 10.12
CA VAL A 423 -11.00 -16.95 10.17
C VAL A 423 -12.34 -16.33 10.56
N ALA A 424 -12.31 -15.42 11.53
CA ALA A 424 -13.46 -14.67 12.02
C ALA A 424 -13.63 -13.31 11.32
N PHE A 425 -12.52 -12.71 10.86
CA PHE A 425 -12.48 -11.46 10.11
C PHE A 425 -11.17 -11.39 9.29
N SER A 426 -11.20 -10.72 8.13
CA SER A 426 -10.03 -10.42 7.31
C SER A 426 -10.20 -9.09 6.57
N ASP A 427 -9.10 -8.35 6.37
CA ASP A 427 -9.09 -7.00 5.78
C ASP A 427 -7.74 -6.69 5.12
N ILE A 428 -7.70 -5.74 4.17
CA ILE A 428 -6.49 -5.34 3.44
C ILE A 428 -6.38 -3.81 3.44
N ASN A 429 -5.92 -3.26 4.56
CA ASN A 429 -5.83 -1.82 4.82
C ASN A 429 -4.63 -1.51 5.75
N ASP A 430 -4.13 -0.28 5.74
CA ASP A 430 -3.02 0.17 6.60
C ASP A 430 -3.39 0.20 8.09
N ARG A 431 -4.64 0.54 8.38
CA ARG A 431 -5.33 0.37 9.67
C ARG A 431 -6.62 -0.42 9.46
N THR A 432 -6.86 -1.43 10.30
CA THR A 432 -8.12 -2.18 10.35
C THR A 432 -8.88 -1.90 11.64
N THR A 433 -10.20 -2.09 11.63
CA THR A 433 -11.05 -2.08 12.83
C THR A 433 -11.95 -3.30 12.79
N MET A 434 -12.11 -3.95 13.94
CA MET A 434 -12.64 -5.29 14.09
C MET A 434 -13.66 -5.28 15.23
N ILE A 435 -14.80 -5.95 15.06
CA ILE A 435 -15.82 -6.11 16.11
C ILE A 435 -16.07 -7.62 16.26
N LEU A 436 -15.77 -8.17 17.43
CA LEU A 436 -15.67 -9.61 17.66
C LEU A 436 -16.29 -10.03 18.99
N ALA A 437 -16.84 -11.24 19.04
CA ALA A 437 -17.33 -11.85 20.28
C ALA A 437 -16.20 -12.01 21.32
N PRO A 438 -16.49 -11.99 22.63
CA PRO A 438 -15.47 -12.17 23.66
C PRO A 438 -14.66 -13.48 23.56
N GLY A 439 -13.39 -13.40 23.98
CA GLY A 439 -12.44 -14.51 24.03
C GLY A 439 -11.06 -14.15 23.47
N THR A 440 -10.16 -15.13 23.44
CA THR A 440 -8.79 -14.97 22.93
C THR A 440 -8.71 -15.31 21.44
N TYR A 441 -7.99 -14.49 20.69
CA TYR A 441 -7.77 -14.63 19.25
C TYR A 441 -6.28 -14.51 18.92
N GLY A 442 -5.87 -15.04 17.76
CA GLY A 442 -4.60 -14.69 17.12
C GLY A 442 -4.85 -13.65 16.03
N LEU A 443 -4.40 -12.41 16.24
CA LEU A 443 -4.39 -11.35 15.24
C LEU A 443 -3.16 -11.53 14.34
N GLY A 444 -3.38 -12.06 13.14
CA GLY A 444 -2.37 -12.21 12.10
C GLY A 444 -2.32 -11.00 11.17
N VAL A 445 -1.12 -10.58 10.78
CA VAL A 445 -0.89 -9.58 9.75
C VAL A 445 0.27 -10.01 8.84
N GLU A 446 0.12 -9.79 7.54
CA GLU A 446 1.14 -10.07 6.54
C GLU A 446 1.41 -8.85 5.64
N VAL A 447 2.68 -8.46 5.52
CA VAL A 447 3.11 -7.29 4.73
C VAL A 447 4.43 -7.59 4.03
N SER A 448 4.51 -7.42 2.71
CA SER A 448 5.74 -7.66 1.92
C SER A 448 6.41 -9.05 2.12
N GLY A 449 5.61 -10.07 2.46
CA GLY A 449 6.06 -11.43 2.78
C GLY A 449 6.54 -11.65 4.23
N LEU A 450 6.42 -10.63 5.09
CA LEU A 450 6.65 -10.75 6.54
C LEU A 450 5.31 -11.01 7.23
N LYS A 451 5.20 -12.13 7.95
CA LYS A 451 3.99 -12.52 8.69
C LYS A 451 4.24 -12.48 10.20
N VAL A 452 3.33 -11.85 10.93
CA VAL A 452 3.34 -11.77 12.40
C VAL A 452 1.96 -12.14 12.91
N THR A 453 1.88 -12.89 14.01
CA THR A 453 0.62 -13.18 14.71
C THR A 453 0.79 -12.86 16.19
N VAL A 454 -0.10 -12.07 16.77
CA VAL A 454 -0.10 -11.70 18.20
C VAL A 454 -1.38 -12.19 18.90
N PRO A 455 -1.30 -12.70 20.14
CA PRO A 455 -2.49 -13.07 20.90
C PRO A 455 -3.22 -11.82 21.41
N VAL A 456 -4.52 -11.71 21.16
CA VAL A 456 -5.36 -10.58 21.59
C VAL A 456 -6.59 -11.09 22.35
N PRO A 457 -6.82 -10.65 23.61
CA PRO A 457 -8.07 -10.89 24.32
C PRO A 457 -9.10 -9.83 23.94
N ILE A 458 -10.33 -10.25 23.59
CA ILE A 458 -11.47 -9.37 23.36
C ILE A 458 -12.46 -9.53 24.51
N LYS A 459 -12.96 -8.42 25.06
CA LYS A 459 -13.99 -8.39 26.12
C LYS A 459 -15.22 -7.60 25.67
N THR A 460 -16.38 -7.87 26.25
CA THR A 460 -17.63 -7.15 25.99
C THR A 460 -17.49 -5.66 26.31
N GLY A 461 -17.92 -4.79 25.40
CA GLY A 461 -17.94 -3.33 25.58
C GLY A 461 -16.57 -2.63 25.51
N GLN A 462 -15.46 -3.38 25.60
CA GLN A 462 -14.11 -2.82 25.53
C GLN A 462 -13.79 -2.35 24.09
N SER A 463 -13.18 -1.17 23.97
CA SER A 463 -12.66 -0.62 22.71
C SER A 463 -11.16 -0.42 22.82
N ASP A 464 -10.40 -1.36 22.27
CA ASP A 464 -8.94 -1.37 22.32
C ASP A 464 -8.29 -0.84 21.03
N SER A 465 -7.05 -0.38 21.15
CA SER A 465 -6.22 0.05 20.03
C SER A 465 -4.79 -0.46 20.21
N MET A 466 -4.19 -1.06 19.17
CA MET A 466 -2.81 -1.56 19.23
C MET A 466 -2.01 -1.42 17.94
N ALA A 467 -0.72 -1.20 18.11
CA ALA A 467 0.27 -1.25 17.03
C ALA A 467 0.90 -2.65 16.95
N VAL A 468 0.70 -3.37 15.84
CA VAL A 468 1.39 -4.63 15.58
C VAL A 468 2.77 -4.32 15.01
N LEU A 469 3.81 -4.60 15.80
CA LEU A 469 5.19 -4.43 15.38
C LEU A 469 5.58 -5.52 14.40
N LEU A 470 5.95 -5.13 13.16
CA LEU A 470 6.74 -5.98 12.27
C LEU A 470 8.16 -6.11 12.83
N ALA A 471 8.30 -6.98 13.83
CA ALA A 471 9.56 -7.29 14.49
C ALA A 471 10.57 -7.81 13.46
N THR A 472 11.42 -6.91 12.97
CA THR A 472 12.34 -7.18 11.86
C THR A 472 13.74 -6.75 12.22
N GLY A 473 14.74 -7.52 11.79
CA GLY A 473 16.12 -7.09 11.81
C GLY A 473 16.58 -6.66 10.41
N ARG A 474 17.58 -5.79 10.36
CA ARG A 474 18.16 -5.31 9.09
C ARG A 474 19.57 -5.88 8.92
N VAL A 475 19.76 -6.74 7.93
CA VAL A 475 21.07 -7.27 7.55
C VAL A 475 21.68 -6.40 6.46
N VAL A 476 22.86 -5.85 6.70
CA VAL A 476 23.68 -5.18 5.69
C VAL A 476 24.94 -6.01 5.50
N ILE A 477 25.05 -6.66 4.34
CA ILE A 477 26.13 -7.59 4.02
C ILE A 477 26.98 -7.07 2.86
N THR A 478 28.26 -6.82 3.13
CA THR A 478 29.20 -6.26 2.13
C THR A 478 30.04 -7.37 1.55
N ALA A 479 30.12 -7.49 0.22
CA ALA A 479 31.09 -8.38 -0.42
C ALA A 479 32.50 -7.79 -0.31
N ILE A 480 33.47 -8.59 0.13
CA ILE A 480 34.89 -8.20 0.22
C ILE A 480 35.74 -9.17 -0.63
N SER A 481 36.73 -8.64 -1.35
CA SER A 481 37.61 -9.42 -2.24
C SER A 481 38.78 -10.08 -1.51
N THR A 482 39.05 -9.67 -0.26
CA THR A 482 40.22 -10.03 0.57
C THR A 482 39.82 -10.17 2.05
N LYS A 483 40.71 -10.74 2.87
CA LYS A 483 40.50 -10.84 4.33
C LYS A 483 40.64 -9.51 5.07
N ASP A 484 41.43 -8.56 4.54
CA ASP A 484 41.61 -7.20 5.09
C ASP A 484 40.37 -6.29 4.94
N GLY A 485 39.31 -6.74 4.26
CA GLY A 485 38.07 -5.99 4.12
C GLY A 485 37.95 -5.13 2.86
N SER A 486 38.95 -5.16 1.96
CA SER A 486 38.86 -4.46 0.67
C SER A 486 37.59 -4.85 -0.09
N ARG A 487 36.69 -3.88 -0.29
CA ARG A 487 35.35 -4.12 -0.85
C ARG A 487 35.44 -4.67 -2.27
N TYR A 488 34.61 -5.67 -2.56
CA TYR A 488 34.37 -6.11 -3.92
C TYR A 488 33.76 -4.97 -4.73
N LYS A 489 34.36 -4.68 -5.89
CA LYS A 489 33.84 -3.73 -6.88
C LYS A 489 33.40 -4.52 -8.11
N GLY A 490 32.10 -4.57 -8.36
CA GLY A 490 31.56 -4.97 -9.66
C GLY A 490 31.74 -3.87 -10.72
N PRO A 491 31.41 -4.15 -12.00
CA PRO A 491 30.81 -5.38 -12.50
C PRO A 491 31.79 -6.58 -12.53
N PRO A 492 31.30 -7.83 -12.63
CA PRO A 492 29.91 -8.24 -12.50
C PRO A 492 29.43 -8.05 -11.05
N TYR A 493 28.23 -7.51 -10.85
CA TYR A 493 27.70 -7.27 -9.50
C TYR A 493 27.31 -8.58 -8.79
N PRO A 494 27.51 -8.68 -7.46
CA PRO A 494 27.05 -9.82 -6.68
C PRO A 494 25.53 -9.98 -6.73
N ILE A 495 25.05 -11.17 -7.10
CA ILE A 495 23.65 -11.59 -7.05
C ILE A 495 23.45 -12.34 -5.75
N TRP A 496 22.84 -11.68 -4.76
CA TRP A 496 22.55 -12.22 -3.44
C TRP A 496 21.28 -13.06 -3.44
N GLN A 497 21.26 -14.14 -2.66
CA GLN A 497 20.06 -14.94 -2.40
C GLN A 497 19.98 -15.25 -0.89
N VAL A 498 18.82 -14.98 -0.28
CA VAL A 498 18.58 -15.17 1.15
C VAL A 498 17.59 -16.31 1.34
N HIS A 499 17.96 -17.31 2.13
CA HIS A 499 17.14 -18.48 2.44
C HIS A 499 16.96 -18.59 3.96
N ALA A 500 15.72 -18.80 4.42
CA ALA A 500 15.45 -19.04 5.83
C ALA A 500 16.01 -20.41 6.26
N ILE A 501 16.48 -20.51 7.51
CA ILE A 501 16.86 -21.76 8.16
C ILE A 501 15.79 -22.10 9.21
N GLY A 502 15.22 -23.29 9.13
CA GLY A 502 14.20 -23.78 10.07
C GLY A 502 14.77 -24.03 11.47
N THR A 503 13.87 -24.25 12.43
CA THR A 503 14.22 -24.70 13.78
C THR A 503 14.83 -26.11 13.79
N ASP A 504 14.60 -26.89 12.73
CA ASP A 504 15.23 -28.18 12.44
C ASP A 504 16.60 -28.04 11.73
N GLY A 505 17.11 -26.82 11.57
CA GLY A 505 18.37 -26.53 10.89
C GLY A 505 18.33 -26.66 9.35
N LYS A 506 17.20 -27.05 8.75
CA LYS A 506 17.11 -27.19 7.29
C LYS A 506 16.95 -25.84 6.61
N VAL A 507 17.59 -25.67 5.46
CA VAL A 507 17.52 -24.43 4.68
C VAL A 507 16.41 -24.52 3.64
N SER A 508 15.51 -23.55 3.64
CA SER A 508 14.42 -23.44 2.65
C SER A 508 14.97 -23.45 1.22
N GLY A 509 14.46 -24.33 0.35
CA GLY A 509 14.76 -24.29 -1.08
C GLY A 509 14.30 -23.00 -1.76
N LYS A 510 13.24 -22.36 -1.25
CA LYS A 510 12.73 -21.07 -1.75
C LYS A 510 13.45 -19.91 -1.06
N SER A 511 14.08 -19.05 -1.86
CA SER A 511 14.66 -17.78 -1.37
C SER A 511 13.56 -16.81 -0.92
N VAL A 512 13.78 -16.11 0.19
CA VAL A 512 12.88 -15.08 0.74
C VAL A 512 13.20 -13.68 0.21
N LYS A 513 14.44 -13.44 -0.24
CA LYS A 513 14.89 -12.24 -0.96
C LYS A 513 15.97 -12.63 -1.97
N THR A 514 16.04 -11.88 -3.06
CA THR A 514 17.14 -11.88 -4.05
C THR A 514 17.41 -10.42 -4.43
N GLU A 515 18.69 -10.06 -4.63
CA GLU A 515 19.13 -8.67 -4.88
C GLU A 515 20.40 -8.68 -5.76
N ILE A 516 20.65 -7.65 -6.57
CA ILE A 516 21.87 -7.50 -7.37
C ILE A 516 22.57 -6.19 -6.97
N SER A 517 23.66 -6.28 -6.20
CA SER A 517 24.31 -5.11 -5.59
C SER A 517 25.70 -5.44 -5.02
N ASN A 518 26.59 -4.44 -4.88
CA ASN A 518 27.87 -4.64 -4.16
C ASN A 518 27.69 -4.88 -2.64
N GLN A 519 26.53 -4.52 -2.08
CA GLN A 519 26.19 -4.68 -0.67
C GLN A 519 24.69 -5.00 -0.54
N GLY A 520 24.36 -6.22 -0.12
CA GLY A 520 22.98 -6.65 0.10
C GLY A 520 22.37 -6.00 1.35
N ASN A 521 21.11 -5.58 1.28
CA ASN A 521 20.48 -4.73 2.30
C ASN A 521 19.06 -5.24 2.64
N PHE A 522 18.99 -6.29 3.45
CA PHE A 522 17.77 -7.05 3.68
C PHE A 522 17.05 -6.64 4.97
N VAL A 523 15.73 -6.47 4.89
CA VAL A 523 14.83 -6.44 6.05
C VAL A 523 14.18 -7.81 6.16
N LEU A 524 14.38 -8.49 7.30
CA LEU A 524 14.01 -9.89 7.53
C LEU A 524 13.33 -10.05 8.88
N ALA A 525 12.50 -11.10 9.03
CA ALA A 525 11.97 -11.51 10.32
C ALA A 525 13.10 -12.03 11.24
N PRO A 526 12.86 -12.24 12.56
CA PRO A 526 13.88 -12.73 13.46
C PRO A 526 14.09 -14.24 13.25
N GLY A 527 15.34 -14.70 13.27
CA GLY A 527 15.68 -16.10 13.00
C GLY A 527 17.00 -16.26 12.25
N LYS A 528 17.38 -17.51 11.96
CA LYS A 528 18.60 -17.84 11.22
C LYS A 528 18.34 -17.83 9.71
N TYR A 529 19.28 -17.27 8.95
CA TYR A 529 19.22 -17.20 7.48
C TYR A 529 20.57 -17.60 6.87
N ARG A 530 20.54 -18.39 5.79
CA ARG A 530 21.69 -18.61 4.92
C ARG A 530 21.66 -17.57 3.81
N ILE A 531 22.71 -16.77 3.70
CA ILE A 531 22.88 -15.76 2.65
C ILE A 531 24.00 -16.23 1.74
N SER A 532 23.67 -16.47 0.47
CA SER A 532 24.63 -16.77 -0.59
C SER A 532 24.77 -15.60 -1.55
N THR A 533 25.87 -15.56 -2.30
CA THR A 533 26.03 -14.64 -3.42
C THR A 533 26.82 -15.28 -4.57
N LYS A 534 26.53 -14.84 -5.79
CA LYS A 534 27.23 -15.26 -7.02
C LYS A 534 27.57 -14.06 -7.90
N ALA A 535 28.79 -14.01 -8.43
CA ALA A 535 29.22 -13.00 -9.41
C ALA A 535 30.00 -13.67 -10.54
N ARG A 536 29.38 -13.85 -11.72
CA ARG A 536 29.88 -14.64 -12.86
C ARG A 536 30.28 -16.06 -12.42
N VAL A 537 31.55 -16.31 -12.12
CA VAL A 537 32.08 -17.60 -11.62
C VAL A 537 32.25 -17.66 -10.10
N LEU A 538 32.39 -16.51 -9.43
CA LEU A 538 32.62 -16.41 -7.99
C LEU A 538 31.39 -16.84 -7.21
N ARG A 539 31.57 -17.54 -6.09
CA ARG A 539 30.51 -18.00 -5.18
C ARG A 539 30.96 -17.82 -3.74
N ALA A 540 30.07 -17.37 -2.86
CA ALA A 540 30.28 -17.39 -1.42
C ALA A 540 28.95 -17.58 -0.67
N LYS A 541 29.02 -18.03 0.58
CA LYS A 541 27.86 -18.16 1.50
C LYS A 541 28.28 -17.91 2.94
N THR A 542 27.36 -17.37 3.74
CA THR A 542 27.47 -17.26 5.20
C THR A 542 26.09 -17.48 5.82
N GLU A 543 26.04 -17.61 7.14
CA GLU A 543 24.79 -17.64 7.90
C GLU A 543 24.72 -16.43 8.84
N VAL A 544 23.52 -15.93 9.07
CA VAL A 544 23.25 -14.72 9.85
C VAL A 544 22.06 -14.98 10.77
N ASN A 545 22.22 -14.70 12.07
CA ASN A 545 21.11 -14.66 13.01
C ASN A 545 20.52 -13.25 13.04
N VAL A 546 19.26 -13.11 12.64
CA VAL A 546 18.53 -11.85 12.60
C VAL A 546 17.78 -11.69 13.92
N VAL A 547 17.97 -10.55 14.59
CA VAL A 547 17.30 -10.21 15.86
C VAL A 547 16.37 -9.04 15.63
N ALA A 548 15.16 -9.10 16.22
CA ALA A 548 14.15 -8.06 16.11
C ALA A 548 14.69 -6.68 16.48
N ASN A 549 14.40 -5.68 15.65
CA ASN A 549 14.82 -4.27 15.76
C ASN A 549 16.34 -4.03 15.77
N LYS A 550 17.19 -5.05 15.56
CA LYS A 550 18.65 -4.87 15.48
C LYS A 550 19.14 -4.78 14.03
N LYS A 551 20.20 -3.99 13.82
CA LYS A 551 20.97 -3.98 12.57
C LYS A 551 22.15 -4.96 12.72
N VAL A 552 22.30 -5.88 11.77
CA VAL A 552 23.47 -6.74 11.66
C VAL A 552 24.30 -6.24 10.47
N ASN A 553 25.45 -5.61 10.75
CA ASN A 553 26.47 -5.37 9.74
C ASN A 553 27.34 -6.63 9.64
N THR A 554 27.63 -7.12 8.44
CA THR A 554 28.55 -8.24 8.23
C THR A 554 29.23 -8.17 6.87
N THR A 555 30.27 -8.99 6.67
CA THR A 555 31.07 -9.07 5.44
C THR A 555 31.09 -10.49 4.92
N LEU A 556 30.94 -10.66 3.61
CA LEU A 556 31.10 -11.95 2.94
C LEU A 556 32.37 -11.93 2.10
N LEU A 557 33.32 -12.80 2.44
CA LEU A 557 34.54 -12.99 1.66
C LEU A 557 34.20 -13.66 0.32
N LEU A 558 34.06 -12.85 -0.72
CA LEU A 558 33.98 -13.26 -2.12
C LEU A 558 35.38 -13.14 -2.72
N ALA A 559 36.30 -13.96 -2.19
CA ALA A 559 37.73 -13.91 -2.49
C ALA A 559 37.97 -13.87 -4.00
N SER A 560 38.58 -12.78 -4.49
CA SER A 560 38.67 -12.52 -5.92
C SER A 560 39.83 -11.61 -6.29
N GLY A 561 40.55 -11.98 -7.34
CA GLY A 561 41.43 -11.08 -8.10
C GLY A 561 40.83 -10.78 -9.47
N GLN A 562 41.48 -9.90 -10.21
CA GLN A 562 41.11 -9.53 -11.57
C GLN A 562 42.28 -9.79 -12.52
N VAL A 563 42.00 -10.24 -13.74
CA VAL A 563 42.98 -10.48 -14.79
C VAL A 563 42.58 -9.63 -15.99
N LEU A 564 43.44 -8.69 -16.39
CA LEU A 564 43.26 -7.81 -17.54
C LEU A 564 44.28 -8.18 -18.62
N LEU A 565 43.78 -8.55 -19.79
CA LEU A 565 44.54 -9.24 -20.82
C LEU A 565 44.54 -8.45 -22.13
N ARG A 566 45.72 -8.26 -22.73
CA ARG A 566 45.88 -7.65 -24.05
C ARG A 566 46.62 -8.61 -24.97
N SER A 567 46.12 -8.84 -26.17
CA SER A 567 46.81 -9.64 -27.18
C SER A 567 47.65 -8.75 -28.10
N TYR A 568 48.78 -9.27 -28.55
CA TYR A 568 49.73 -8.58 -29.41
C TYR A 568 50.17 -9.50 -30.54
N PHE A 569 50.46 -8.95 -31.72
CA PHE A 569 50.94 -9.74 -32.87
C PHE A 569 52.26 -10.46 -32.55
N THR A 570 53.19 -9.75 -31.90
CA THR A 570 54.39 -10.30 -31.27
C THR A 570 54.59 -9.67 -29.89
N LYS A 571 55.42 -10.28 -29.03
CA LYS A 571 55.77 -9.76 -27.70
C LYS A 571 56.37 -8.35 -27.79
N GLY A 572 55.62 -7.34 -27.38
CA GLY A 572 56.04 -5.93 -27.38
C GLY A 572 55.75 -5.14 -28.66
N GLY A 573 55.20 -5.79 -29.70
CA GLY A 573 54.82 -5.13 -30.95
C GLY A 573 53.45 -4.43 -30.90
N VAL A 574 52.74 -4.41 -32.02
CA VAL A 574 51.39 -3.81 -32.12
C VAL A 574 50.35 -4.66 -31.38
N GLN A 575 49.44 -4.00 -30.64
CA GLN A 575 48.31 -4.66 -29.97
C GLN A 575 47.25 -5.11 -31.00
N HIS A 576 46.74 -6.33 -30.86
CA HIS A 576 45.62 -6.80 -31.67
C HIS A 576 44.28 -6.24 -31.14
N THR A 577 43.76 -5.24 -31.87
CA THR A 577 42.50 -4.52 -31.56
C THR A 577 41.41 -4.73 -32.62
N SER A 578 41.75 -5.35 -33.75
CA SER A 578 40.90 -5.51 -34.94
C SER A 578 39.94 -6.70 -34.86
N SER A 579 39.00 -6.76 -35.82
CA SER A 579 38.31 -7.99 -36.18
C SER A 579 39.30 -9.01 -36.80
N PRO A 580 39.10 -10.34 -36.61
CA PRO A 580 38.13 -10.98 -35.73
C PRO A 580 38.53 -10.84 -34.26
N TYR A 581 37.61 -10.34 -33.42
CA TYR A 581 37.86 -10.04 -32.01
C TYR A 581 38.42 -11.23 -31.22
N ASN A 582 39.22 -10.92 -30.20
CA ASN A 582 39.81 -11.92 -29.31
C ASN A 582 38.71 -12.66 -28.54
N ASN A 583 38.60 -13.98 -28.75
CA ASN A 583 37.86 -14.89 -27.90
C ASN A 583 38.84 -15.44 -26.84
N TRP A 584 38.72 -14.93 -25.62
CA TRP A 584 39.51 -15.29 -24.46
C TRP A 584 38.86 -16.45 -23.70
N THR A 585 39.66 -17.40 -23.20
CA THR A 585 39.19 -18.41 -22.25
C THR A 585 40.15 -18.50 -21.06
N ILE A 586 39.62 -18.68 -19.86
CA ILE A 586 40.42 -18.85 -18.63
C ILE A 586 40.17 -20.24 -18.02
N HIS A 587 41.23 -20.98 -17.78
CA HIS A 587 41.21 -22.37 -17.32
C HIS A 587 41.99 -22.48 -15.98
N PRO A 588 41.39 -22.95 -14.88
CA PRO A 588 42.12 -23.16 -13.63
C PRO A 588 43.18 -24.24 -13.80
N ILE A 589 44.36 -24.02 -13.22
CA ILE A 589 45.45 -25.00 -13.16
C ILE A 589 45.41 -25.70 -11.80
N GLY A 590 45.44 -27.04 -11.82
CA GLY A 590 45.38 -27.85 -10.60
C GLY A 590 46.67 -27.84 -9.77
N LYS A 591 46.64 -28.61 -8.67
CA LYS A 591 47.86 -28.92 -7.89
C LYS A 591 48.84 -29.78 -8.68
N ASP A 592 48.32 -30.61 -9.58
CA ASP A 592 49.04 -31.41 -10.57
C ASP A 592 49.70 -30.60 -11.70
N GLY A 593 49.53 -29.27 -11.70
CA GLY A 593 50.07 -28.38 -12.73
C GLY A 593 49.32 -28.40 -14.06
N LYS A 594 48.22 -29.16 -14.19
CA LYS A 594 47.50 -29.27 -15.47
C LYS A 594 46.32 -28.29 -15.55
N PRO A 595 46.09 -27.63 -16.70
CA PRO A 595 44.93 -26.77 -16.91
C PRO A 595 43.66 -27.61 -17.14
N SER A 596 42.56 -27.24 -16.49
CA SER A 596 41.24 -27.84 -16.74
C SER A 596 40.85 -27.74 -18.22
N GLN A 597 40.40 -28.85 -18.81
CA GLN A 597 39.92 -28.86 -20.21
C GLN A 597 38.73 -27.91 -20.42
N LYS A 598 37.80 -27.87 -19.45
CA LYS A 598 36.67 -26.93 -19.47
C LYS A 598 37.14 -25.55 -19.01
N ALA A 599 36.82 -24.52 -19.80
CA ALA A 599 37.03 -23.13 -19.41
C ALA A 599 36.10 -22.76 -18.23
N LEU A 600 36.65 -22.05 -17.25
CA LEU A 600 35.89 -21.48 -16.13
C LEU A 600 35.08 -20.26 -16.56
N SER A 601 35.63 -19.46 -17.48
CA SER A 601 34.90 -18.40 -18.18
C SER A 601 35.48 -18.13 -19.55
N THR A 602 34.67 -17.49 -20.39
CA THR A 602 35.04 -16.95 -21.69
C THR A 602 34.72 -15.46 -21.75
N ASP A 603 35.40 -14.72 -22.61
CA ASP A 603 35.17 -13.30 -22.88
C ASP A 603 35.46 -13.00 -24.36
N ILE A 604 34.70 -12.11 -24.99
CA ILE A 604 34.87 -11.76 -26.43
C ILE A 604 35.02 -10.25 -26.53
N SER A 605 36.26 -9.79 -26.53
CA SER A 605 36.62 -8.42 -26.17
C SER A 605 38.04 -8.07 -26.64
N VAL A 606 38.30 -6.79 -26.96
CA VAL A 606 39.67 -6.36 -27.30
C VAL A 606 40.62 -6.53 -26.11
N VAL A 607 40.13 -6.29 -24.90
CA VAL A 607 40.85 -6.50 -23.63
C VAL A 607 40.06 -7.50 -22.79
N GLY A 608 40.62 -8.69 -22.55
CA GLY A 608 39.97 -9.73 -21.79
C GLY A 608 39.91 -9.38 -20.30
N ASP A 609 38.71 -9.36 -19.71
CA ASP A 609 38.51 -9.10 -18.28
C ASP A 609 37.89 -10.31 -17.57
N PHE A 610 38.69 -10.94 -16.70
CA PHE A 610 38.26 -12.05 -15.86
C PHE A 610 38.38 -11.69 -14.38
N ARG A 611 37.27 -11.85 -13.64
CA ARG A 611 37.26 -11.82 -12.17
C ARG A 611 37.09 -13.23 -11.64
N VAL A 612 38.14 -13.76 -11.01
CA VAL A 612 38.27 -15.17 -10.60
C VAL A 612 38.78 -15.29 -9.16
N SER A 613 38.61 -16.46 -8.56
CA SER A 613 39.17 -16.79 -7.24
C SER A 613 40.70 -16.70 -7.26
N PRO A 614 41.37 -16.61 -6.10
CA PRO A 614 42.83 -16.74 -6.05
C PRO A 614 43.30 -18.12 -6.52
N GLY A 615 44.39 -18.18 -7.29
CA GLY A 615 44.95 -19.42 -7.85
C GLY A 615 45.72 -19.22 -9.15
N ARG A 616 46.27 -20.31 -9.70
CA ARG A 616 46.92 -20.35 -11.01
C ARG A 616 45.90 -20.61 -12.12
N TYR A 617 46.05 -19.92 -13.25
CA TYR A 617 45.19 -20.07 -14.42
C TYR A 617 45.97 -20.03 -15.72
N LEU A 618 45.64 -20.93 -16.66
CA LEU A 618 46.03 -20.83 -18.05
C LEU A 618 44.98 -19.99 -18.77
N VAL A 619 45.40 -18.84 -19.28
CA VAL A 619 44.63 -18.02 -20.20
C VAL A 619 44.97 -18.44 -21.62
N ARG A 620 43.95 -18.57 -22.48
CA ARG A 620 44.10 -18.76 -23.92
C ARG A 620 43.35 -17.66 -24.67
N VAL A 621 43.81 -17.36 -25.88
CA VAL A 621 43.14 -16.42 -26.80
C VAL A 621 43.08 -17.00 -28.21
N LYS A 622 41.94 -16.79 -28.87
CA LYS A 622 41.68 -17.13 -30.28
C LYS A 622 41.15 -15.92 -31.02
N ALA A 623 41.86 -15.47 -32.05
CA ALA A 623 41.42 -14.43 -32.97
C ALA A 623 41.56 -14.97 -34.41
N GLY A 624 40.45 -15.41 -35.01
CA GLY A 624 40.46 -16.07 -36.32
C GLY A 624 41.32 -17.34 -36.33
N ALA A 625 42.43 -17.33 -37.07
CA ALA A 625 43.45 -18.38 -37.08
C ALA A 625 44.51 -18.22 -35.97
N MET A 626 44.76 -17.01 -35.49
CA MET A 626 45.78 -16.69 -34.48
C MET A 626 45.45 -17.28 -33.10
N ARG A 627 46.48 -17.74 -32.38
CA ARG A 627 46.37 -18.36 -31.06
C ARG A 627 47.46 -17.81 -30.14
N GLY A 628 47.10 -17.55 -28.89
CA GLY A 628 48.05 -17.23 -27.84
C GLY A 628 47.65 -17.89 -26.53
N ALA A 629 48.61 -18.07 -25.62
CA ALA A 629 48.35 -18.55 -24.27
C ALA A 629 49.37 -17.97 -23.28
N THR A 630 48.99 -17.84 -22.02
CA THR A 630 49.88 -17.43 -20.92
C THR A 630 49.36 -17.96 -19.59
N GLU A 631 50.24 -18.18 -18.62
CA GLU A 631 49.84 -18.48 -17.25
C GLU A 631 49.80 -17.21 -16.40
N VAL A 632 48.81 -17.13 -15.51
CA VAL A 632 48.68 -16.06 -14.54
C VAL A 632 48.45 -16.62 -13.14
N ASN A 633 49.15 -16.06 -12.15
CA ASN A 633 48.92 -16.34 -10.74
C ASN A 633 48.11 -15.19 -10.14
N VAL A 634 46.88 -15.48 -9.68
CA VAL A 634 45.91 -14.49 -9.24
C VAL A 634 45.85 -14.48 -7.72
N ALA A 635 46.18 -13.33 -7.12
CA ALA A 635 46.04 -13.08 -5.69
C ALA A 635 44.74 -12.33 -5.37
N ALA A 636 44.21 -12.52 -4.16
CA ALA A 636 43.02 -11.83 -3.67
C ALA A 636 43.22 -10.30 -3.70
N GLY A 637 42.24 -9.55 -4.20
CA GLY A 637 42.25 -8.08 -4.28
C GLY A 637 43.22 -7.48 -5.30
N LYS A 638 44.12 -8.27 -5.90
CA LYS A 638 45.09 -7.76 -6.88
C LYS A 638 44.50 -7.76 -8.30
N ILE A 639 45.03 -6.86 -9.13
CA ILE A 639 44.78 -6.80 -10.57
C ILE A 639 46.06 -7.27 -11.26
N VAL A 640 45.99 -8.44 -11.92
CA VAL A 640 47.04 -8.96 -12.79
C VAL A 640 46.84 -8.37 -14.18
N LYS A 641 47.86 -7.68 -14.72
CA LYS A 641 47.87 -7.17 -16.09
C LYS A 641 48.90 -7.98 -16.89
N THR A 642 48.48 -8.64 -17.97
CA THR A 642 49.36 -9.54 -18.72
C THR A 642 49.11 -9.43 -20.22
N ASN A 643 50.20 -9.42 -20.99
CA ASN A 643 50.17 -9.41 -22.44
C ASN A 643 50.27 -10.85 -22.98
N VAL A 644 49.55 -11.17 -24.05
CA VAL A 644 49.55 -12.49 -24.69
C VAL A 644 50.02 -12.37 -26.13
N ASP A 645 51.09 -13.08 -26.44
CA ASP A 645 51.67 -13.18 -27.77
C ASP A 645 50.80 -14.08 -28.67
N LEU A 646 50.44 -13.59 -29.85
CA LEU A 646 49.68 -14.31 -30.88
C LEU A 646 50.58 -15.04 -31.90
N LYS A 647 51.90 -14.80 -31.87
CA LYS A 647 52.90 -15.31 -32.82
C LYS A 647 52.47 -15.11 -34.27
N ALA A 648 52.11 -13.87 -34.59
CA ALA A 648 51.40 -13.48 -35.79
C ALA A 648 51.93 -12.16 -36.38
N ALA A 649 51.50 -11.85 -37.60
CA ALA A 649 51.79 -10.63 -38.33
C ALA A 649 50.49 -9.95 -38.79
N LYS A 650 50.59 -8.66 -39.13
CA LYS A 650 49.54 -7.92 -39.84
C LYS A 650 50.12 -7.46 -41.17
N ILE A 651 49.70 -8.12 -42.25
CA ILE A 651 50.28 -7.96 -43.58
C ILE A 651 49.23 -7.35 -44.51
N ARG A 652 49.63 -6.38 -45.33
CA ARG A 652 48.81 -5.91 -46.47
C ARG A 652 49.17 -6.74 -47.70
N ILE A 653 48.17 -7.23 -48.44
CA ILE A 653 48.36 -8.01 -49.65
C ILE A 653 47.69 -7.33 -50.85
N SER A 654 48.37 -7.30 -51.99
CA SER A 654 47.89 -6.70 -53.24
C SER A 654 48.31 -7.50 -54.49
N TRP A 655 47.57 -7.28 -55.58
CA TRP A 655 48.00 -7.55 -56.96
C TRP A 655 47.98 -6.23 -57.73
N ASP A 656 48.74 -6.13 -58.80
CA ASP A 656 48.70 -4.95 -59.69
C ASP A 656 47.35 -4.87 -60.42
N ASN A 657 46.86 -6.02 -60.90
CA ASN A 657 45.58 -6.11 -61.57
C ASN A 657 44.39 -5.90 -60.62
N LYS A 658 43.79 -4.70 -60.68
CA LYS A 658 42.67 -4.27 -59.82
C LYS A 658 41.32 -4.94 -60.14
N ALA A 659 41.28 -5.91 -61.07
CA ALA A 659 40.15 -6.80 -61.24
C ALA A 659 40.06 -7.88 -60.14
N ILE A 660 41.20 -8.24 -59.52
CA ILE A 660 41.24 -9.18 -58.40
C ILE A 660 40.65 -8.51 -57.15
N THR A 661 39.46 -8.97 -56.78
CA THR A 661 38.65 -8.40 -55.68
C THR A 661 38.46 -9.39 -54.53
N GLN A 662 38.66 -10.69 -54.75
CA GLN A 662 38.42 -11.74 -53.75
C GLN A 662 39.71 -12.49 -53.40
N TRP A 663 39.87 -12.81 -52.12
CA TRP A 663 41.09 -13.41 -51.57
C TRP A 663 40.74 -14.64 -50.75
N ARG A 664 41.54 -15.72 -50.87
CA ARG A 664 41.51 -16.87 -49.95
C ARG A 664 42.94 -17.29 -49.62
N VAL A 665 43.30 -17.29 -48.34
CA VAL A 665 44.65 -17.61 -47.87
C VAL A 665 44.67 -18.99 -47.22
N TYR A 666 45.45 -19.92 -47.78
CA TYR A 666 45.56 -21.31 -47.35
C TYR A 666 46.93 -21.54 -46.68
N PRO A 667 47.01 -22.14 -45.49
CA PRO A 667 48.30 -22.53 -44.91
C PRO A 667 48.90 -23.66 -45.73
N LEU A 668 50.22 -23.62 -45.90
CA LEU A 668 50.99 -24.70 -46.52
C LEU A 668 51.47 -25.70 -45.46
N ASP A 669 51.56 -26.98 -45.84
CA ASP A 669 52.29 -27.99 -45.08
C ASP A 669 53.81 -27.91 -45.34
N ALA A 670 54.58 -28.79 -44.70
CA ALA A 670 56.04 -28.86 -44.90
C ALA A 670 56.45 -29.20 -46.35
N ASN A 671 55.55 -29.78 -47.15
CA ASN A 671 55.74 -30.13 -48.55
C ASN A 671 55.21 -29.03 -49.51
N LYS A 672 54.92 -27.83 -48.99
CA LYS A 672 54.30 -26.70 -49.70
C LYS A 672 52.92 -26.98 -50.31
N LYS A 673 52.20 -28.01 -49.83
CA LYS A 673 50.83 -28.33 -50.26
C LYS A 673 49.82 -27.49 -49.47
N PRO A 674 48.84 -26.83 -50.12
CA PRO A 674 47.84 -26.03 -49.42
C PRO A 674 46.82 -26.91 -48.69
N ALA A 675 46.50 -26.56 -47.45
CA ALA A 675 45.46 -27.25 -46.69
C ALA A 675 44.08 -27.09 -47.35
N ALA A 676 43.19 -28.07 -47.13
CA ALA A 676 41.84 -28.11 -47.74
C ALA A 676 40.89 -26.96 -47.33
N ARG A 677 41.27 -26.07 -46.41
CA ARG A 677 40.49 -24.90 -45.98
C ARG A 677 41.39 -23.67 -45.82
N TYR A 678 40.88 -22.52 -46.23
CA TYR A 678 41.56 -21.23 -46.01
C TYR A 678 41.47 -20.81 -44.53
N VAL A 679 42.47 -20.07 -44.06
CA VAL A 679 42.53 -19.48 -42.70
C VAL A 679 41.93 -18.08 -42.64
N THR A 680 41.90 -17.35 -43.75
CA THR A 680 41.23 -16.05 -43.89
C THR A 680 40.86 -15.77 -45.35
N TYR A 681 39.97 -14.81 -45.55
CA TYR A 681 39.48 -14.34 -46.85
C TYR A 681 39.23 -12.82 -46.80
N ALA A 682 39.08 -12.18 -47.97
CA ALA A 682 38.77 -10.75 -48.09
C ALA A 682 38.08 -10.43 -49.42
N TYR A 683 37.50 -9.23 -49.53
CA TYR A 683 36.68 -8.75 -50.64
C TYR A 683 37.02 -7.29 -51.05
N GLU A 684 38.31 -7.00 -51.29
CA GLU A 684 38.86 -5.66 -51.55
C GLU A 684 39.96 -5.73 -52.64
N ASN A 685 40.37 -4.62 -53.26
CA ASN A 685 41.47 -4.63 -54.26
C ASN A 685 42.88 -4.73 -53.62
N SER A 686 42.97 -4.54 -52.30
CA SER A 686 44.16 -4.86 -51.50
C SER A 686 43.71 -5.10 -50.07
N ALA A 687 43.90 -6.31 -49.55
CA ALA A 687 43.38 -6.69 -48.24
C ALA A 687 44.42 -6.51 -47.13
N THR A 688 43.97 -6.31 -45.89
CA THR A 688 44.83 -6.45 -44.70
C THR A 688 44.50 -7.76 -43.99
N VAL A 689 45.46 -8.67 -43.89
CA VAL A 689 45.30 -10.00 -43.29
C VAL A 689 46.12 -10.16 -42.02
N ASN A 690 45.49 -10.75 -41.00
CA ASN A 690 46.12 -11.09 -39.72
C ASN A 690 46.42 -12.60 -39.71
N LEU A 691 47.70 -12.97 -39.81
CA LEU A 691 48.15 -14.35 -40.02
C LEU A 691 49.14 -14.80 -38.94
N PRO A 692 49.06 -16.04 -38.43
CA PRO A 692 50.16 -16.67 -37.68
C PRO A 692 51.46 -16.70 -38.50
N ALA A 693 52.60 -16.90 -37.84
CA ALA A 693 53.84 -17.24 -38.52
C ALA A 693 53.72 -18.59 -39.25
N GLY A 694 54.25 -18.68 -40.48
CA GLY A 694 54.15 -19.85 -41.36
C GLY A 694 54.26 -19.51 -42.85
N GLN A 695 54.07 -20.51 -43.72
CA GLN A 695 53.99 -20.33 -45.17
C GLN A 695 52.55 -20.50 -45.66
N TYR A 696 52.16 -19.73 -46.68
CA TYR A 696 50.79 -19.64 -47.16
C TYR A 696 50.72 -19.54 -48.69
N LEU A 697 49.66 -20.12 -49.27
CA LEU A 697 49.21 -19.88 -50.64
C LEU A 697 48.06 -18.87 -50.60
N VAL A 698 48.20 -17.76 -51.32
CA VAL A 698 47.17 -16.75 -51.51
C VAL A 698 46.55 -16.95 -52.89
N ARG A 699 45.24 -17.22 -52.92
CA ARG A 699 44.45 -17.31 -54.15
C ARG A 699 43.64 -16.04 -54.34
N GLY A 700 43.91 -15.31 -55.42
CA GLY A 700 43.18 -14.14 -55.86
C GLY A 700 42.16 -14.49 -56.95
N SER A 701 41.00 -13.83 -56.98
CA SER A 701 40.05 -13.94 -58.09
C SER A 701 39.15 -12.71 -58.23
N GLY A 702 38.69 -12.41 -59.44
CA GLY A 702 37.68 -11.38 -59.71
C GLY A 702 37.55 -11.07 -61.21
N ARG A 703 36.34 -10.70 -61.66
CA ARG A 703 36.01 -10.45 -63.08
C ARG A 703 36.53 -11.52 -64.06
N GLY A 704 36.37 -12.81 -63.71
CA GLY A 704 36.85 -13.96 -64.50
C GLY A 704 38.31 -14.34 -64.26
N ILE A 705 39.17 -13.39 -63.89
CA ILE A 705 40.59 -13.61 -63.58
C ILE A 705 40.75 -14.39 -62.28
N LYS A 706 41.77 -15.26 -62.24
CA LYS A 706 42.24 -16.01 -61.06
C LYS A 706 43.77 -15.99 -61.09
N SER A 707 44.42 -15.85 -59.94
CA SER A 707 45.88 -15.94 -59.81
C SER A 707 46.28 -16.49 -58.44
N GLU A 708 47.50 -17.01 -58.34
CA GLU A 708 48.06 -17.56 -57.10
C GLU A 708 49.42 -16.92 -56.77
N GLY A 709 49.71 -16.77 -55.48
CA GLY A 709 50.99 -16.26 -54.97
C GLY A 709 51.36 -16.91 -53.63
N SER A 710 52.66 -17.03 -53.35
CA SER A 710 53.15 -17.58 -52.08
C SER A 710 53.56 -16.48 -51.11
N LEU A 711 53.22 -16.65 -49.83
CA LEU A 711 53.47 -15.69 -48.76
C LEU A 711 54.14 -16.40 -47.58
N THR A 712 55.32 -15.94 -47.17
CA THR A 712 55.94 -16.34 -45.90
C THR A 712 55.66 -15.28 -44.84
N VAL A 713 55.39 -15.71 -43.61
CA VAL A 713 54.99 -14.85 -42.50
C VAL A 713 55.86 -15.13 -41.28
N THR A 714 56.52 -14.09 -40.78
CA THR A 714 57.29 -14.10 -39.52
C THR A 714 56.52 -13.32 -38.45
N ALA A 715 56.52 -13.81 -37.22
CA ALA A 715 55.79 -13.15 -36.12
C ALA A 715 56.33 -11.73 -35.88
N GLY A 716 55.43 -10.74 -35.83
CA GLY A 716 55.78 -9.33 -35.64
C GLY A 716 55.99 -8.51 -36.92
N GLN A 717 56.00 -9.12 -38.11
CA GLN A 717 56.08 -8.36 -39.36
C GLN A 717 54.85 -7.47 -39.59
N HIS A 718 55.12 -6.30 -40.17
CA HIS A 718 54.14 -5.27 -40.52
C HIS A 718 54.40 -4.78 -41.96
N GLU A 719 54.31 -5.73 -42.90
CA GLU A 719 54.77 -5.56 -44.28
C GLU A 719 53.63 -5.49 -45.29
N SER A 720 53.94 -4.98 -46.49
CA SER A 720 53.05 -4.99 -47.65
C SER A 720 53.65 -5.88 -48.74
N VAL A 721 52.92 -6.91 -49.16
CA VAL A 721 53.34 -7.87 -50.19
C VAL A 721 52.47 -7.67 -51.43
N ASN A 722 53.11 -7.26 -52.52
CA ASN A 722 52.49 -7.21 -53.83
C ASN A 722 52.89 -8.46 -54.63
N PHE A 723 51.92 -9.19 -55.16
CA PHE A 723 52.16 -10.39 -55.96
C PHE A 723 52.41 -10.09 -57.45
N GLY A 724 52.45 -8.81 -57.83
CA GLY A 724 52.76 -8.36 -59.18
C GLY A 724 51.57 -8.44 -60.14
N ASN A 725 51.88 -8.70 -61.42
CA ASN A 725 50.87 -8.98 -62.45
C ASN A 725 50.18 -10.33 -62.22
N ALA A 726 48.90 -10.39 -62.59
CA ALA A 726 48.12 -11.61 -62.61
C ALA A 726 48.69 -12.60 -63.65
N LYS A 727 48.96 -13.83 -63.20
CA LYS A 727 49.13 -15.03 -64.04
C LYS A 727 47.91 -15.92 -63.91
#